data_AF-A0A965PI31-F1
#
_entry.id   AF-A0A965PI31-F1
#
_cell.length_a   1.000
_cell.length_b   1.000
_cell.length_c   1.000
_cell.angle_alpha   90.00
_cell.angle_beta   90.00
_cell.angle_gamma   90.00
#
_symmetry.space_group_name_H-M   'P 1'
#
loop_
_entity.id
_entity.type
_entity.pdbx_description
1 polymer ?
#
loop_
_entity_poly.entity_id
_entity_poly.type
_entity_poly.pdbx_seq_one_letter_code
_entity_poly.pdbx_strand_id
1 'polypeptide(L)'
;IPFIKVMDSLTLAISQGSLRRGSAAVYLPMDHPEIVEFLDLRKPTGGDPNRKALNLHNAVVIKDQFMYAVLEGKNWELKSPKTRQVVKTVPARDLWAKLLEARLATGEPYIMFMTAANRARTEWHKQANLNIVQSNLCCVTGDQRVATSKGLVTVKELYDNPSEEPIIVQGSNGPTTASPMQLYAPNNIILEIKTKEGYSHKVTPEHKVSTQRGLVEAKDLLPGDLLNLQPSKGMFGQVNKPIEALICGLIAADGTFGGKEFDAACIDLWIPKTSWLKDTLESNISYILQGEKYKTNGTSTPIFKPYNETKYRMSSKVLARYLARLGFTKETKLRVPEFVWQGTEETVKEYLRGVYIADGHIEHGSSRCAVSLGSNNYVFLQQLQLLWLNLGIKSTIYKLLDGGDKLLPDGRGGHKYYKTKPSWRLFIQSLEMCREAEVILELAKYRNSDTSAKFLAALENGKGYRSKMIATVSEVNQIPNEDAYCLTVKANDHLWVVNGILTHNSEIFLPTSESRTAVCCLSSLNFETYDQWKDNEQFIFDVFCFLDNVLQDFIDRAPTTMQRAKFSAMRERSVGLGVMGFHSYLQKNLIPFESVVAKSINTRAFRWIREQADSASRKLAALRGACPDAEEFGFNERFSYKLAVAPTASISVIGNTSPSIEPWSTNYFVQKTLSGTFAVRNPHLKNLLAAQGRDTQEVWDSILKNHGSVQHLDFLMDLEKDVFKTAFELDQRWVLQHAIDRQPYICQGQSLNLFLYGDVQKKYLNDLHIKAWEGGLKGLYYVRSTSIKTIDNSGGSTEDCLACQ
;
A
#
# COMPACT_ATOMS: atom_id res chain seq x y z
N ILE A 1 -19.20 -15.70 -13.66
CA ILE A 1 -18.99 -15.87 -12.21
C ILE A 1 -17.66 -16.56 -11.91
N PRO A 2 -17.27 -17.71 -12.51
CA PRO A 2 -15.98 -18.35 -12.17
C PRO A 2 -14.75 -17.44 -12.32
N PHE A 3 -14.64 -16.65 -13.40
CA PHE A 3 -13.58 -15.63 -13.55
C PHE A 3 -13.64 -14.52 -12.48
N ILE A 4 -14.83 -14.23 -11.95
CA ILE A 4 -15.05 -13.29 -10.85
C ILE A 4 -14.67 -13.95 -9.52
N LYS A 5 -14.84 -15.28 -9.36
CA LYS A 5 -14.24 -16.02 -8.23
C LYS A 5 -12.73 -16.07 -8.31
N VAL A 6 -12.15 -16.26 -9.49
CA VAL A 6 -10.70 -16.09 -9.69
C VAL A 6 -10.30 -14.67 -9.31
N MET A 7 -11.04 -13.63 -9.72
CA MET A 7 -10.82 -12.25 -9.26
C MET A 7 -11.16 -12.00 -7.79
N ASP A 8 -11.90 -12.87 -7.09
CA ASP A 8 -12.10 -12.83 -5.64
C ASP A 8 -10.95 -13.48 -4.90
N SER A 9 -10.36 -14.53 -5.46
CA SER A 9 -9.02 -15.02 -5.14
C SER A 9 -7.91 -14.21 -5.86
N LEU A 10 -8.28 -13.02 -6.37
CA LEU A 10 -7.38 -11.93 -6.79
C LEU A 10 -7.68 -10.61 -6.04
N THR A 11 -8.78 -10.55 -5.28
CA THR A 11 -9.23 -9.43 -4.44
C THR A 11 -9.26 -9.79 -2.95
N LEU A 12 -9.08 -11.07 -2.69
CA LEU A 12 -7.94 -11.61 -2.00
C LEU A 12 -6.88 -12.03 -3.05
N ALA A 13 -5.94 -11.15 -3.47
CA ALA A 13 -4.47 -11.18 -3.92
C ALA A 13 -3.54 -9.96 -3.56
N ILE A 14 -3.54 -8.94 -4.40
CA ILE A 14 -3.14 -7.53 -4.31
C ILE A 14 -3.62 -6.64 -3.06
N SER A 15 -3.16 -6.73 -1.78
CA SER A 15 -3.67 -5.82 -0.66
C SER A 15 -2.71 -4.99 0.19
N GLN A 16 -3.17 -3.78 0.51
CA GLN A 16 -2.51 -2.77 1.35
C GLN A 16 -2.70 -2.93 2.87
N GLY A 17 -2.55 -4.15 3.38
CA GLY A 17 -1.94 -4.35 4.69
C GLY A 17 -2.82 -4.34 5.94
N SER A 18 -3.01 -5.47 6.70
CA SER A 18 -4.10 -6.11 7.54
C SER A 18 -5.37 -5.34 7.88
N LEU A 19 -5.37 -4.09 7.45
CA LEU A 19 -5.64 -2.86 8.16
C LEU A 19 -6.16 -1.85 7.07
N ARG A 20 -5.76 -2.02 5.80
CA ARG A 20 -6.61 -1.89 4.59
C ARG A 20 -6.46 -3.10 3.65
N ARG A 21 -7.55 -3.76 3.23
CA ARG A 21 -7.49 -4.53 1.97
C ARG A 21 -7.22 -3.55 0.82
N GLY A 22 -6.75 -4.05 -0.34
CA GLY A 22 -7.07 -3.35 -1.58
C GLY A 22 -8.59 -3.30 -1.77
N SER A 23 -9.09 -2.82 -2.89
CA SER A 23 -10.51 -3.01 -3.21
C SER A 23 -10.68 -2.98 -4.71
N ALA A 24 -10.95 -4.13 -5.33
CA ALA A 24 -11.47 -4.14 -6.69
C ALA A 24 -13.01 -4.17 -6.62
N ALA A 25 -13.63 -3.23 -7.31
CA ALA A 25 -15.05 -3.25 -7.60
C ALA A 25 -15.26 -3.82 -9.00
N VAL A 26 -15.81 -5.03 -9.11
CA VAL A 26 -16.21 -5.56 -10.42
C VAL A 26 -17.54 -4.93 -10.83
N TYR A 27 -17.56 -4.31 -12.01
CA TYR A 27 -18.75 -3.67 -12.58
C TYR A 27 -19.41 -4.61 -13.61
N LEU A 28 -20.69 -4.95 -13.42
CA LEU A 28 -21.43 -5.84 -14.34
C LEU A 28 -22.75 -5.18 -14.83
N PRO A 29 -23.00 -5.14 -16.15
CA PRO A 29 -24.27 -4.64 -16.71
C PRO A 29 -25.50 -5.48 -16.32
N MET A 30 -26.63 -4.80 -16.10
CA MET A 30 -27.92 -5.46 -15.79
C MET A 30 -28.48 -6.34 -16.92
N ASP A 31 -27.94 -6.25 -18.14
CA ASP A 31 -28.24 -7.13 -19.28
C ASP A 31 -27.23 -8.29 -19.44
N HIS A 32 -26.36 -8.56 -18.47
CA HIS A 32 -25.44 -9.70 -18.52
C HIS A 32 -26.13 -11.05 -18.17
N PRO A 33 -25.86 -12.17 -18.88
CA PRO A 33 -26.50 -13.47 -18.61
C PRO A 33 -26.34 -13.99 -17.18
N GLU A 34 -25.23 -13.67 -16.52
CA GLU A 34 -24.94 -14.08 -15.14
C GLU A 34 -25.41 -13.08 -14.06
N ILE A 35 -26.13 -12.01 -14.42
CA ILE A 35 -26.48 -10.93 -13.47
C ILE A 35 -27.24 -11.43 -12.23
N VAL A 36 -28.15 -12.39 -12.40
CA VAL A 36 -28.98 -12.95 -11.31
C VAL A 36 -28.11 -13.56 -10.21
N GLU A 37 -27.00 -14.20 -10.58
CA GLU A 37 -26.05 -14.81 -9.65
C GLU A 37 -25.06 -13.78 -9.10
N PHE A 38 -24.65 -12.82 -9.93
CA PHE A 38 -23.79 -11.70 -9.53
C PHE A 38 -24.39 -10.83 -8.40
N LEU A 39 -25.72 -10.77 -8.29
CA LEU A 39 -26.41 -10.12 -7.16
C LEU A 39 -26.31 -10.89 -5.84
N ASP A 40 -26.19 -12.21 -5.87
CA ASP A 40 -26.02 -13.05 -4.66
C ASP A 40 -24.55 -13.31 -4.31
N LEU A 41 -23.63 -12.72 -5.07
CA LEU A 41 -22.19 -12.98 -5.04
C LEU A 41 -21.54 -12.74 -3.67
N ARG A 42 -21.92 -11.66 -2.98
CA ARG A 42 -21.42 -11.31 -1.63
C ARG A 42 -22.22 -11.95 -0.48
N LYS A 43 -23.28 -12.71 -0.75
CA LYS A 43 -24.09 -13.33 0.32
C LYS A 43 -23.32 -14.50 0.94
N PRO A 44 -23.05 -14.50 2.27
CA PRO A 44 -22.20 -15.51 2.91
C PRO A 44 -22.89 -16.88 3.05
N THR A 45 -24.21 -16.95 2.90
CA THR A 45 -25.02 -18.16 3.03
C THR A 45 -25.82 -18.45 1.75
N GLY A 46 -26.03 -19.74 1.47
CA GLY A 46 -26.89 -20.22 0.38
C GLY A 46 -26.23 -20.26 -1.01
N GLY A 47 -26.29 -21.43 -1.66
CA GLY A 47 -25.67 -21.69 -2.97
C GLY A 47 -24.23 -22.23 -2.86
N ASP A 48 -23.58 -22.41 -4.01
CA ASP A 48 -22.21 -22.94 -4.12
C ASP A 48 -21.16 -21.90 -3.64
N PRO A 49 -20.33 -22.20 -2.61
CA PRO A 49 -19.26 -21.32 -2.16
C PRO A 49 -18.24 -20.95 -3.24
N ASN A 50 -18.01 -21.82 -4.24
CA ASN A 50 -17.11 -21.55 -5.37
C ASN A 50 -17.67 -20.48 -6.33
N ARG A 51 -18.94 -20.10 -6.14
CA ARG A 51 -19.64 -19.06 -6.91
C ARG A 51 -19.98 -17.83 -6.06
N LYS A 52 -19.42 -17.76 -4.83
CA LYS A 52 -19.44 -16.58 -3.95
C LYS A 52 -18.10 -15.85 -3.97
N ALA A 53 -18.15 -14.52 -4.11
CA ALA A 53 -17.00 -13.65 -3.95
C ALA A 53 -17.28 -12.68 -2.81
N LEU A 54 -16.65 -12.89 -1.65
CA LEU A 54 -16.95 -12.15 -0.43
C LEU A 54 -16.00 -10.97 -0.20
N ASN A 55 -14.99 -10.79 -1.04
CA ASN A 55 -13.84 -9.92 -0.80
C ASN A 55 -13.62 -8.92 -1.93
N LEU A 56 -13.95 -9.31 -3.17
CA LEU A 56 -14.41 -8.37 -4.19
C LEU A 56 -15.55 -7.50 -3.64
N HIS A 57 -15.53 -6.24 -4.05
CA HIS A 57 -16.75 -5.43 -4.07
C HIS A 57 -17.47 -5.67 -5.40
N ASN A 58 -18.79 -5.68 -5.39
CA ASN A 58 -19.59 -5.81 -6.61
C ASN A 58 -20.36 -4.52 -6.91
N ALA A 59 -20.47 -4.19 -8.19
CA ALA A 59 -21.16 -3.00 -8.67
C ALA A 59 -22.02 -3.35 -9.90
N VAL A 60 -23.25 -2.87 -9.94
CA VAL A 60 -24.14 -3.07 -11.10
C VAL A 60 -24.23 -1.83 -11.96
N VAL A 61 -24.11 -2.02 -13.27
CA VAL A 61 -24.16 -0.96 -14.28
C VAL A 61 -25.57 -0.92 -14.88
N ILE A 62 -26.34 0.06 -14.43
CA ILE A 62 -27.76 0.24 -14.74
C ILE A 62 -27.94 1.24 -15.88
N LYS A 63 -28.83 0.92 -16.83
CA LYS A 63 -29.22 1.78 -17.95
C LYS A 63 -30.68 2.21 -17.75
N ASP A 64 -31.04 3.42 -18.18
CA ASP A 64 -32.41 3.95 -18.04
C ASP A 64 -33.48 2.98 -18.61
N GLN A 65 -33.17 2.21 -19.67
CA GLN A 65 -34.06 1.18 -20.23
C GLN A 65 -34.45 0.07 -19.24
N PHE A 66 -33.54 -0.31 -18.33
CA PHE A 66 -33.87 -1.30 -17.28
C PHE A 66 -34.84 -0.70 -16.27
N MET A 67 -34.63 0.56 -15.87
CA MET A 67 -35.48 1.26 -14.91
C MET A 67 -36.90 1.47 -15.46
N TYR A 68 -37.03 1.83 -16.74
CA TYR A 68 -38.34 1.85 -17.40
C TYR A 68 -39.00 0.45 -17.40
N ALA A 69 -38.26 -0.61 -17.75
CA ALA A 69 -38.79 -1.97 -17.70
C ALA A 69 -39.26 -2.40 -16.29
N VAL A 70 -38.57 -1.97 -15.23
CA VAL A 70 -38.99 -2.17 -13.82
C VAL A 70 -40.31 -1.45 -13.53
N LEU A 71 -40.39 -0.15 -13.84
CA LEU A 71 -41.61 0.65 -13.62
C LEU A 71 -42.80 0.10 -14.40
N GLU A 72 -42.61 -0.22 -15.68
CA GLU A 72 -43.63 -0.75 -16.58
C GLU A 72 -43.97 -2.24 -16.32
N GLY A 73 -43.20 -2.94 -15.49
CA GLY A 73 -43.40 -4.37 -15.21
C GLY A 73 -43.05 -5.31 -16.37
N LYS A 74 -42.21 -4.87 -17.30
CA LYS A 74 -41.81 -5.61 -18.49
C LYS A 74 -40.80 -6.72 -18.17
N ASN A 75 -40.68 -7.65 -19.11
CA ASN A 75 -39.58 -8.60 -19.17
C ASN A 75 -38.28 -7.91 -19.65
N TRP A 76 -37.14 -8.45 -19.21
CA TRP A 76 -35.80 -7.96 -19.48
C TRP A 76 -34.93 -9.07 -20.09
N GLU A 77 -34.20 -8.74 -21.15
CA GLU A 77 -33.40 -9.67 -21.93
C GLU A 77 -31.93 -9.66 -21.48
N LEU A 78 -31.39 -10.81 -21.12
CA LEU A 78 -29.99 -10.99 -20.77
C LEU A 78 -29.21 -11.49 -21.99
N LYS A 79 -28.17 -10.76 -22.41
CA LYS A 79 -27.54 -10.89 -23.73
C LYS A 79 -26.06 -11.19 -23.65
N SER A 80 -25.60 -12.16 -24.44
CA SER A 80 -24.19 -12.54 -24.55
C SER A 80 -23.32 -11.34 -24.97
N PRO A 81 -22.29 -10.93 -24.21
CA PRO A 81 -21.40 -9.84 -24.63
C PRO A 81 -20.69 -10.10 -25.96
N LYS A 82 -20.37 -11.37 -26.25
CA LYS A 82 -19.65 -11.81 -27.44
C LYS A 82 -20.54 -11.91 -28.68
N THR A 83 -21.77 -12.43 -28.55
CA THR A 83 -22.65 -12.71 -29.71
C THR A 83 -23.88 -11.81 -29.80
N ARG A 84 -24.13 -10.97 -28.78
CA ARG A 84 -25.30 -10.06 -28.63
C ARG A 84 -26.69 -10.72 -28.63
N GLN A 85 -26.77 -12.03 -28.88
CA GLN A 85 -27.97 -12.84 -28.78
C GLN A 85 -28.50 -12.89 -27.34
N VAL A 86 -29.82 -12.99 -27.21
CA VAL A 86 -30.51 -13.22 -25.93
C VAL A 86 -30.23 -14.65 -25.47
N VAL A 87 -29.75 -14.78 -24.23
CA VAL A 87 -29.45 -16.07 -23.58
C VAL A 87 -30.59 -16.49 -22.65
N LYS A 88 -31.22 -15.52 -21.98
CA LYS A 88 -32.35 -15.72 -21.07
C LYS A 88 -33.17 -14.43 -20.95
N THR A 89 -34.45 -14.56 -20.67
CA THR A 89 -35.35 -13.45 -20.34
C THR A 89 -35.88 -13.62 -18.91
N VAL A 90 -36.01 -12.53 -18.16
CA VAL A 90 -36.49 -12.51 -16.75
C VAL A 90 -37.39 -11.29 -16.50
N PRO A 91 -38.35 -11.32 -15.56
CA PRO A 91 -39.10 -10.12 -15.20
C PRO A 91 -38.18 -9.03 -14.61
N ALA A 92 -38.30 -7.79 -15.07
CA ALA A 92 -37.42 -6.70 -14.62
C ALA A 92 -37.61 -6.39 -13.13
N ARG A 93 -38.87 -6.41 -12.65
CA ARG A 93 -39.23 -6.16 -11.24
C ARG A 93 -38.59 -7.17 -10.29
N ASP A 94 -38.55 -8.45 -10.66
CA ASP A 94 -37.97 -9.50 -9.83
C ASP A 94 -36.45 -9.32 -9.71
N LEU A 95 -35.78 -8.98 -10.83
CA LEU A 95 -34.35 -8.68 -10.85
C LEU A 95 -34.00 -7.42 -10.04
N TRP A 96 -34.89 -6.41 -10.06
CA TRP A 96 -34.76 -5.20 -9.24
C TRP A 96 -34.99 -5.46 -7.75
N ALA A 97 -36.05 -6.18 -7.38
CA ALA A 97 -36.31 -6.58 -6.00
C ALA A 97 -35.12 -7.37 -5.42
N LYS A 98 -34.57 -8.32 -6.18
CA LYS A 98 -33.38 -9.08 -5.81
C LYS A 98 -32.13 -8.20 -5.59
N LEU A 99 -31.95 -7.14 -6.38
CA LEU A 99 -30.89 -6.15 -6.20
C LEU A 99 -31.07 -5.32 -4.93
N LEU A 100 -32.29 -4.86 -4.63
CA LEU A 100 -32.59 -4.12 -3.41
C LEU A 100 -32.40 -4.99 -2.15
N GLU A 101 -32.87 -6.23 -2.19
CA GLU A 101 -32.70 -7.20 -1.09
C GLU A 101 -31.22 -7.58 -0.88
N ALA A 102 -30.43 -7.70 -1.95
CA ALA A 102 -28.97 -7.85 -1.82
C ALA A 102 -28.36 -6.61 -1.15
N ARG A 103 -28.68 -5.39 -1.63
CA ARG A 103 -28.14 -4.14 -1.07
C ARG A 103 -28.49 -3.96 0.41
N LEU A 104 -29.69 -4.31 0.85
CA LEU A 104 -30.04 -4.25 2.28
C LEU A 104 -29.29 -5.30 3.12
N ALA A 105 -29.11 -6.52 2.61
CA ALA A 105 -28.52 -7.64 3.35
C ALA A 105 -26.98 -7.65 3.40
N THR A 106 -26.31 -7.18 2.34
CA THR A 106 -24.84 -7.18 2.22
C THR A 106 -24.22 -5.78 2.10
N GLY A 107 -25.03 -4.72 2.15
CA GLY A 107 -24.59 -3.33 1.92
C GLY A 107 -24.22 -3.00 0.46
N GLU A 108 -24.25 -4.01 -0.41
CA GLU A 108 -23.71 -4.06 -1.77
C GLU A 108 -24.58 -5.03 -2.61
N PRO A 109 -24.58 -4.95 -3.96
CA PRO A 109 -23.64 -4.20 -4.81
C PRO A 109 -23.82 -2.68 -4.81
N TYR A 110 -22.76 -1.94 -5.15
CA TYR A 110 -22.87 -0.54 -5.56
C TYR A 110 -23.73 -0.41 -6.82
N ILE A 111 -24.28 0.78 -7.08
CA ILE A 111 -25.01 1.08 -8.32
C ILE A 111 -24.25 2.15 -9.10
N MET A 112 -24.04 1.93 -10.40
CA MET A 112 -23.62 2.94 -11.36
C MET A 112 -24.75 3.16 -12.37
N PHE A 113 -25.29 4.38 -12.41
CA PHE A 113 -26.29 4.77 -13.40
C PHE A 113 -25.57 5.20 -14.69
N MET A 114 -25.34 4.22 -15.57
CA MET A 114 -24.54 4.33 -16.79
C MET A 114 -25.01 5.47 -17.70
N THR A 115 -26.32 5.65 -17.84
CA THR A 115 -26.89 6.72 -18.66
C THR A 115 -26.66 8.09 -18.03
N ALA A 116 -26.84 8.25 -16.72
CA ALA A 116 -26.57 9.51 -16.02
C ALA A 116 -25.08 9.88 -16.09
N ALA A 117 -24.18 8.92 -15.87
CA ALA A 117 -22.73 9.10 -16.01
C ALA A 117 -22.33 9.51 -17.44
N ASN A 118 -22.82 8.82 -18.46
CA ASN A 118 -22.46 9.10 -19.86
C ASN A 118 -23.19 10.31 -20.47
N ARG A 119 -24.33 10.73 -19.90
CA ARG A 119 -25.06 11.98 -20.22
C ARG A 119 -24.31 13.21 -19.69
N ALA A 120 -23.63 13.08 -18.54
CA ALA A 120 -22.86 14.14 -17.90
C ALA A 120 -21.39 14.26 -18.38
N ARG A 121 -21.01 13.59 -19.48
CA ARG A 121 -19.71 13.79 -20.14
C ARG A 121 -19.59 15.21 -20.69
N THR A 122 -18.36 15.69 -20.82
CA THR A 122 -18.07 16.92 -21.59
C THR A 122 -18.48 16.76 -23.05
N GLU A 123 -18.76 17.88 -23.71
CA GLU A 123 -19.25 17.85 -25.09
C GLU A 123 -18.21 17.24 -26.04
N TRP A 124 -16.94 17.61 -25.87
CA TRP A 124 -15.82 17.02 -26.61
C TRP A 124 -15.65 15.51 -26.35
N HIS A 125 -15.87 15.01 -25.12
CA HIS A 125 -15.87 13.55 -24.88
C HIS A 125 -17.09 12.82 -25.48
N LYS A 126 -18.21 13.51 -25.77
CA LYS A 126 -19.31 12.94 -26.57
C LYS A 126 -18.90 12.86 -28.04
N GLN A 127 -18.33 13.94 -28.59
CA GLN A 127 -17.87 14.02 -29.98
C GLN A 127 -16.73 13.03 -30.27
N ALA A 128 -15.79 12.85 -29.33
CA ALA A 128 -14.75 11.82 -29.36
C ALA A 128 -15.24 10.39 -29.05
N ASN A 129 -16.55 10.20 -28.76
CA ASN A 129 -17.17 8.92 -28.40
C ASN A 129 -16.48 8.17 -27.23
N LEU A 130 -15.94 8.91 -26.24
CA LEU A 130 -15.24 8.34 -25.08
C LEU A 130 -16.23 8.03 -23.96
N ASN A 131 -16.53 6.73 -23.74
CA ASN A 131 -17.57 6.27 -22.82
C ASN A 131 -16.99 5.83 -21.45
N ILE A 132 -17.77 5.94 -20.37
CA ILE A 132 -17.39 5.65 -18.98
C ILE A 132 -17.97 4.30 -18.52
N VAL A 133 -17.15 3.43 -17.89
CA VAL A 133 -17.55 2.05 -17.51
C VAL A 133 -17.10 1.46 -16.14
N GLN A 134 -16.08 1.96 -15.39
CA GLN A 134 -15.57 1.30 -14.14
C GLN A 134 -14.69 2.17 -13.17
N SER A 135 -14.12 1.58 -12.08
CA SER A 135 -13.11 2.12 -11.10
C SER A 135 -12.08 1.05 -10.56
N ASN A 136 -11.00 1.38 -9.77
CA ASN A 136 -9.69 0.60 -9.64
C ASN A 136 -8.88 0.65 -8.26
N LEU A 137 -7.93 -0.31 -7.92
CA LEU A 137 -6.82 -0.28 -6.85
C LEU A 137 -5.60 -1.33 -7.10
N CYS A 138 -4.38 -1.33 -6.41
CA CYS A 138 -3.08 -2.12 -6.76
C CYS A 138 -2.01 -2.48 -5.60
N CYS A 139 -1.08 -3.53 -5.58
CA CYS A 139 -0.16 -4.03 -4.43
C CYS A 139 1.04 -5.11 -4.68
N VAL A 140 1.76 -5.72 -3.67
CA VAL A 140 3.09 -6.52 -3.69
C VAL A 140 3.09 -8.07 -3.32
N THR A 141 4.20 -8.73 -2.89
CA THR A 141 4.32 -10.13 -2.31
C THR A 141 4.96 -10.28 -0.90
N GLY A 142 4.92 -11.49 -0.33
CA GLY A 142 5.23 -11.83 1.07
C GLY A 142 6.67 -12.12 1.51
N ASP A 143 7.54 -12.60 0.62
CA ASP A 143 8.91 -13.04 0.96
C ASP A 143 9.93 -11.88 1.12
N GLN A 144 9.50 -10.67 0.78
CA GLN A 144 10.34 -9.48 0.67
C GLN A 144 10.43 -8.70 1.96
N ARG A 145 11.51 -7.94 2.15
CA ARG A 145 11.75 -7.16 3.37
C ARG A 145 11.37 -5.70 3.22
N VAL A 146 10.74 -5.18 4.26
CA VAL A 146 10.31 -3.80 4.45
C VAL A 146 11.19 -3.20 5.53
N ALA A 147 11.72 -1.99 5.31
CA ALA A 147 12.45 -1.28 6.37
C ALA A 147 11.46 -0.69 7.37
N THR A 148 11.58 -1.08 8.64
CA THR A 148 10.66 -0.74 9.75
C THR A 148 11.40 -0.38 11.04
N SER A 149 10.66 0.05 12.07
CA SER A 149 11.15 0.23 13.46
C SER A 149 11.78 -1.02 14.09
N LYS A 150 11.51 -2.22 13.56
CA LYS A 150 12.14 -3.49 13.95
C LYS A 150 13.29 -3.90 13.02
N GLY A 151 13.72 -3.04 12.09
CA GLY A 151 14.69 -3.36 11.05
C GLY A 151 14.04 -3.84 9.76
N LEU A 152 14.75 -4.67 8.99
CA LEU A 152 14.28 -5.21 7.71
C LEU A 152 13.44 -6.47 7.94
N VAL A 153 12.14 -6.33 8.22
CA VAL A 153 11.22 -7.44 8.51
C VAL A 153 10.53 -7.89 7.22
N THR A 154 10.26 -9.20 7.05
CA THR A 154 9.52 -9.66 5.85
C THR A 154 8.05 -9.24 5.87
N VAL A 155 7.47 -9.07 4.68
CA VAL A 155 6.03 -8.84 4.50
C VAL A 155 5.20 -9.96 5.15
N LYS A 156 5.67 -11.21 5.09
CA LYS A 156 5.00 -12.34 5.76
C LYS A 156 5.04 -12.22 7.29
N GLU A 157 6.19 -11.90 7.87
CA GLU A 157 6.32 -11.70 9.33
C GLU A 157 5.47 -10.53 9.83
N LEU A 158 5.37 -9.43 9.07
CA LEU A 158 4.48 -8.30 9.39
C LEU A 158 2.99 -8.68 9.32
N TYR A 159 2.60 -9.67 8.49
CA TYR A 159 1.22 -10.18 8.43
C TYR A 159 0.93 -11.16 9.56
N ASP A 160 1.86 -12.07 9.85
CA ASP A 160 1.71 -13.06 10.91
C ASP A 160 1.79 -12.43 12.32
N ASN A 161 2.51 -11.31 12.47
CA ASN A 161 2.75 -10.63 13.74
C ASN A 161 2.33 -9.14 13.68
N PRO A 162 1.02 -8.82 13.60
CA PRO A 162 0.51 -7.44 13.52
C PRO A 162 0.61 -6.66 14.85
N SER A 163 1.61 -6.97 15.69
CA SER A 163 1.78 -6.45 17.06
C SER A 163 2.33 -5.02 17.14
N GLU A 164 2.72 -4.43 16.01
CA GLU A 164 3.02 -3.00 15.91
C GLU A 164 1.89 -2.28 15.18
N GLU A 165 1.23 -1.40 15.92
CA GLU A 165 0.20 -0.53 15.39
C GLU A 165 0.48 0.93 15.77
N PRO A 166 0.57 1.87 14.80
CA PRO A 166 0.72 1.63 13.36
C PRO A 166 2.12 1.09 13.03
N ILE A 167 2.25 0.21 12.04
CA ILE A 167 3.57 -0.11 11.47
C ILE A 167 4.21 1.18 10.96
N ILE A 168 5.49 1.38 11.26
CA ILE A 168 6.32 2.43 10.66
C ILE A 168 7.11 1.79 9.52
N VAL A 169 7.00 2.34 8.31
CA VAL A 169 7.74 1.89 7.12
C VAL A 169 8.60 3.01 6.55
N GLN A 170 9.67 2.65 5.84
CA GLN A 170 10.45 3.63 5.09
C GLN A 170 9.64 4.10 3.87
N GLY A 171 9.30 5.38 3.86
CA GLY A 171 8.70 6.08 2.71
C GLY A 171 9.74 6.71 1.79
N SER A 172 9.25 7.43 0.79
CA SER A 172 10.06 8.25 -0.13
C SER A 172 10.91 9.31 0.59
N ASN A 173 10.34 9.98 1.59
CA ASN A 173 10.92 11.13 2.29
C ASN A 173 11.36 10.80 3.74
N GLY A 174 11.54 9.51 4.06
CA GLY A 174 11.86 9.03 5.41
C GLY A 174 10.77 8.12 6.00
N PRO A 175 10.86 7.76 7.29
CA PRO A 175 9.87 6.93 7.96
C PRO A 175 8.46 7.54 7.94
N THR A 176 7.46 6.70 7.71
CA THR A 176 6.04 7.09 7.66
C THR A 176 5.18 6.00 8.28
N THR A 177 4.01 6.37 8.81
CA THR A 177 3.08 5.39 9.37
C THR A 177 2.27 4.71 8.28
N ALA A 178 1.97 3.44 8.50
CA ALA A 178 1.09 2.63 7.68
C ALA A 178 -0.18 2.23 8.43
N SER A 179 -1.15 1.68 7.72
CA SER A 179 -2.07 0.67 8.26
C SER A 179 -1.31 -0.66 8.42
N PRO A 180 -1.75 -1.60 9.27
CA PRO A 180 -1.02 -3.40 9.19
C PRO A 180 -0.59 -4.10 7.90
N MET A 181 -0.25 -5.40 7.87
CA MET A 181 0.19 -6.14 6.66
C MET A 181 -0.76 -7.32 6.35
N GLN A 182 -1.46 -7.35 5.21
CA GLN A 182 -2.74 -8.07 4.96
C GLN A 182 -2.35 -9.15 3.96
N LEU A 183 -2.80 -10.38 4.13
CA LEU A 183 -3.14 -11.16 2.95
C LEU A 183 -4.37 -10.51 2.28
N TYR A 184 -4.27 -10.18 0.99
CA TYR A 184 -5.44 -10.25 0.11
C TYR A 184 -5.38 -11.78 -0.22
N ALA A 185 -4.50 -12.33 -1.10
CA ALA A 185 -4.53 -13.78 -1.48
C ALA A 185 -3.37 -14.62 -0.96
N PRO A 186 -3.63 -15.94 -0.85
CA PRO A 186 -2.70 -16.95 -1.35
C PRO A 186 -2.57 -17.01 -2.90
N ASN A 187 -1.37 -17.25 -3.43
CA ASN A 187 -1.17 -17.74 -4.82
C ASN A 187 -1.67 -16.81 -5.98
N ASN A 188 -1.24 -15.55 -6.02
CA ASN A 188 -1.53 -14.60 -7.11
C ASN A 188 -0.60 -14.75 -8.34
N ILE A 189 -0.99 -14.22 -9.51
CA ILE A 189 -0.06 -13.93 -10.61
C ILE A 189 0.95 -12.88 -10.13
N ILE A 190 2.24 -13.21 -10.16
CA ILE A 190 3.34 -12.35 -9.71
C ILE A 190 4.40 -12.22 -10.79
N LEU A 191 4.92 -11.00 -10.94
CA LEU A 191 6.06 -10.67 -11.79
C LEU A 191 7.27 -10.36 -10.92
N GLU A 192 8.38 -11.05 -11.15
CA GLU A 192 9.68 -10.69 -10.58
C GLU A 192 10.38 -9.68 -11.49
N ILE A 193 10.56 -8.47 -10.97
CA ILE A 193 11.38 -7.42 -11.57
C ILE A 193 12.81 -7.64 -11.09
N LYS A 194 13.76 -7.92 -11.99
CA LYS A 194 15.19 -7.96 -11.67
C LYS A 194 15.94 -6.80 -12.32
N THR A 195 17.05 -6.42 -11.71
CA THR A 195 17.92 -5.33 -12.19
C THR A 195 19.32 -5.81 -12.54
N LYS A 196 19.98 -5.11 -13.47
CA LYS A 196 21.39 -5.31 -13.87
C LYS A 196 22.34 -5.21 -12.68
N GLU A 197 21.98 -4.43 -11.66
CA GLU A 197 22.76 -4.30 -10.43
C GLU A 197 22.49 -5.40 -9.39
N GLY A 198 21.43 -6.21 -9.52
CA GLY A 198 21.17 -7.39 -8.68
C GLY A 198 19.97 -7.30 -7.74
N TYR A 199 19.38 -6.11 -7.57
CA TYR A 199 18.12 -5.94 -6.84
C TYR A 199 16.96 -6.69 -7.53
N SER A 200 16.09 -7.31 -6.74
CA SER A 200 14.87 -7.99 -7.19
C SER A 200 13.65 -7.59 -6.34
N HIS A 201 12.51 -7.39 -7.00
CA HIS A 201 11.24 -7.00 -6.40
C HIS A 201 10.09 -7.72 -7.11
N LYS A 202 9.34 -8.55 -6.37
CA LYS A 202 8.21 -9.32 -6.91
C LYS A 202 6.90 -8.61 -6.64
N VAL A 203 6.06 -8.42 -7.65
CA VAL A 203 4.83 -7.63 -7.47
C VAL A 203 3.70 -8.14 -8.34
N THR A 204 2.49 -7.68 -8.03
CA THR A 204 1.32 -7.94 -8.87
C THR A 204 1.43 -7.12 -10.17
N PRO A 205 0.85 -7.57 -11.30
CA PRO A 205 1.16 -7.00 -12.62
C PRO A 205 0.79 -5.50 -12.73
N GLU A 206 -0.32 -5.11 -12.09
CA GLU A 206 -0.85 -3.75 -11.97
C GLU A 206 -0.14 -2.89 -10.90
N HIS A 207 0.91 -3.38 -10.24
CA HIS A 207 1.54 -2.64 -9.16
C HIS A 207 2.55 -1.60 -9.61
N LYS A 208 2.60 -0.48 -8.89
CA LYS A 208 3.05 0.82 -9.39
C LYS A 208 4.40 1.24 -8.79
N VAL A 209 5.50 0.65 -9.30
CA VAL A 209 6.87 0.91 -8.82
C VAL A 209 7.42 2.24 -9.32
N SER A 210 8.20 2.94 -8.52
CA SER A 210 8.75 4.27 -8.82
C SER A 210 10.06 4.16 -9.59
N THR A 211 10.21 4.97 -10.64
CA THR A 211 11.37 5.01 -11.54
C THR A 211 11.75 6.44 -11.92
N GLN A 212 12.86 6.64 -12.64
CA GLN A 212 13.26 7.95 -13.18
C GLN A 212 12.26 8.50 -14.20
N ARG A 213 11.33 7.68 -14.71
CA ARG A 213 10.17 8.06 -15.52
C ARG A 213 8.85 7.98 -14.74
N GLY A 214 8.96 8.09 -13.41
CA GLY A 214 7.90 8.02 -12.40
C GLY A 214 7.27 6.65 -12.22
N LEU A 215 5.98 6.58 -11.92
CA LEU A 215 5.34 5.36 -11.39
C LEU A 215 4.89 4.41 -12.50
N VAL A 216 5.26 3.13 -12.38
CA VAL A 216 5.22 2.10 -13.44
C VAL A 216 4.43 0.86 -13.01
N GLU A 217 3.38 0.52 -13.76
CA GLU A 217 2.74 -0.80 -13.65
C GLU A 217 3.75 -1.86 -14.10
N ALA A 218 4.01 -2.83 -13.23
CA ALA A 218 5.12 -3.76 -13.37
C ALA A 218 5.07 -4.61 -14.64
N LYS A 219 3.87 -4.92 -15.13
CA LYS A 219 3.64 -5.77 -16.31
C LYS A 219 4.19 -5.26 -17.63
N ASP A 220 4.38 -3.95 -17.74
CA ASP A 220 4.93 -3.32 -18.94
C ASP A 220 6.25 -2.57 -18.67
N LEU A 221 6.88 -2.77 -17.49
CA LEU A 221 8.30 -2.41 -17.25
C LEU A 221 9.20 -3.04 -18.34
N LEU A 222 10.13 -2.26 -18.86
CA LEU A 222 11.00 -2.68 -19.96
C LEU A 222 12.46 -2.84 -19.49
N PRO A 223 13.20 -3.85 -19.99
CA PRO A 223 14.64 -3.93 -19.82
C PRO A 223 15.33 -2.62 -20.23
N GLY A 224 16.00 -1.96 -19.29
CA GLY A 224 16.56 -0.61 -19.43
C GLY A 224 15.92 0.45 -18.55
N ASP A 225 14.72 0.23 -18.00
CA ASP A 225 14.07 1.16 -17.06
C ASP A 225 14.91 1.41 -15.80
N LEU A 226 14.93 2.65 -15.31
CA LEU A 226 15.71 3.02 -14.12
C LEU A 226 14.80 3.12 -12.89
N LEU A 227 14.69 2.03 -12.13
CA LEU A 227 13.99 1.99 -10.83
C LEU A 227 14.61 2.98 -9.84
N ASN A 228 13.76 3.61 -9.03
CA ASN A 228 14.19 4.40 -7.89
C ASN A 228 14.40 3.46 -6.69
N LEU A 229 15.60 3.47 -6.13
CA LEU A 229 15.92 2.76 -4.90
C LEU A 229 15.59 3.64 -3.68
N GLN A 230 15.68 3.06 -2.48
CA GLN A 230 15.65 3.79 -1.22
C GLN A 230 16.62 5.00 -1.27
N PRO A 231 16.13 6.25 -1.12
CA PRO A 231 16.95 7.43 -1.40
C PRO A 231 17.91 7.81 -0.26
N SER A 232 17.68 7.28 0.94
CA SER A 232 18.45 7.54 2.16
C SER A 232 18.87 6.26 2.85
N LYS A 233 19.68 6.40 3.91
CA LYS A 233 19.74 5.42 5.00
C LYS A 233 18.33 5.16 5.54
N GLY A 234 18.02 3.90 5.87
CA GLY A 234 16.71 3.47 6.36
C GLY A 234 16.71 3.20 7.86
N MET A 235 15.74 2.40 8.32
CA MET A 235 15.55 2.06 9.73
C MET A 235 16.25 0.75 10.12
N PHE A 236 16.60 0.64 11.40
CA PHE A 236 17.28 -0.49 12.02
C PHE A 236 16.48 -0.97 13.23
N GLY A 237 16.66 -2.24 13.60
CA GLY A 237 15.96 -2.85 14.72
C GLY A 237 16.67 -2.66 16.05
N GLN A 238 16.19 -3.39 17.07
CA GLN A 238 16.65 -3.25 18.45
C GLN A 238 17.57 -4.41 18.90
N VAL A 239 17.77 -5.44 18.07
CA VAL A 239 18.59 -6.60 18.46
C VAL A 239 20.07 -6.23 18.43
N ASN A 240 20.64 -5.96 19.61
CA ASN A 240 22.04 -5.54 19.74
C ASN A 240 22.95 -6.75 20.00
N LYS A 241 23.52 -7.31 18.92
CA LYS A 241 24.39 -8.50 18.94
C LYS A 241 25.64 -8.35 18.03
N PRO A 242 26.45 -7.29 18.17
CA PRO A 242 27.58 -7.02 17.28
C PRO A 242 28.67 -8.11 17.35
N ILE A 243 28.91 -8.70 18.53
CA ILE A 243 29.90 -9.77 18.69
C ILE A 243 29.48 -11.03 17.90
N GLU A 244 28.24 -11.46 18.09
CA GLU A 244 27.68 -12.62 17.40
C GLU A 244 27.58 -12.37 15.89
N ALA A 245 27.27 -11.13 15.49
CA ALA A 245 27.26 -10.69 14.10
C ALA A 245 28.65 -10.80 13.44
N LEU A 246 29.70 -10.25 14.07
CA LEU A 246 31.09 -10.36 13.60
C LEU A 246 31.51 -11.83 13.43
N ILE A 247 31.22 -12.66 14.43
CA ILE A 247 31.52 -14.10 14.42
C ILE A 247 30.76 -14.81 13.28
N CYS A 248 29.45 -14.54 13.12
CA CYS A 248 28.67 -15.08 12.01
C CYS A 248 29.20 -14.63 10.65
N GLY A 249 29.65 -13.38 10.50
CA GLY A 249 30.23 -12.87 9.26
C GLY A 249 31.56 -13.54 8.90
N LEU A 250 32.48 -13.65 9.87
CA LEU A 250 33.76 -14.36 9.72
C LEU A 250 33.55 -15.85 9.39
N ILE A 251 32.55 -16.49 10.01
CA ILE A 251 32.19 -17.87 9.67
C ILE A 251 31.55 -17.94 8.28
N ALA A 252 30.69 -17.00 7.90
CA ALA A 252 30.02 -16.99 6.59
C ALA A 252 31.00 -16.94 5.42
N ALA A 253 32.11 -16.20 5.60
CA ALA A 253 33.27 -16.16 4.71
C ALA A 253 34.22 -17.38 4.92
N ASP A 254 35.48 -17.13 5.31
CA ASP A 254 36.59 -18.10 5.48
C ASP A 254 36.27 -19.29 6.42
N GLY A 255 35.37 -19.13 7.39
CA GLY A 255 35.05 -20.19 8.35
C GLY A 255 34.24 -21.36 7.78
N THR A 256 34.09 -22.42 8.58
CA THR A 256 33.45 -23.69 8.17
C THR A 256 32.70 -24.35 9.34
N PHE A 257 31.80 -25.29 9.01
CA PHE A 257 31.18 -26.19 9.98
C PHE A 257 31.62 -27.65 9.71
N GLY A 258 32.16 -28.31 10.73
CA GLY A 258 32.63 -29.70 10.67
C GLY A 258 31.52 -30.74 10.80
N GLY A 259 31.78 -31.94 10.28
CA GLY A 259 30.97 -33.15 10.49
C GLY A 259 29.58 -33.14 9.84
N LYS A 260 28.68 -33.99 10.37
CA LYS A 260 27.24 -33.98 10.08
C LYS A 260 26.54 -33.00 11.03
N GLU A 261 25.71 -32.11 10.47
CA GLU A 261 24.81 -31.12 11.08
C GLU A 261 25.34 -30.22 12.22
N PHE A 262 25.94 -30.73 13.30
CA PHE A 262 26.22 -29.96 14.53
C PHE A 262 27.64 -30.12 15.11
N ASP A 263 28.62 -30.67 14.38
CA ASP A 263 29.80 -31.23 15.05
C ASP A 263 30.85 -30.21 15.52
N ALA A 264 31.14 -29.13 14.77
CA ALA A 264 31.94 -27.99 15.26
C ALA A 264 31.81 -26.75 14.35
N ALA A 265 31.88 -25.55 14.93
CA ALA A 265 32.06 -24.30 14.21
C ALA A 265 33.56 -23.95 14.19
N CYS A 266 34.09 -23.63 13.01
CA CYS A 266 35.51 -23.37 12.79
C CYS A 266 35.71 -21.98 12.19
N ILE A 267 36.65 -21.22 12.77
CA ILE A 267 37.07 -19.90 12.29
C ILE A 267 38.54 -20.00 11.89
N ASP A 268 38.86 -19.52 10.70
CA ASP A 268 40.24 -19.45 10.18
C ASP A 268 40.70 -17.99 10.19
N LEU A 269 41.92 -17.74 10.68
CA LEU A 269 42.55 -16.41 10.64
C LEU A 269 43.89 -16.51 9.89
N TRP A 270 43.96 -15.88 8.72
CA TRP A 270 45.12 -15.90 7.84
C TRP A 270 46.18 -14.88 8.28
N ILE A 271 47.44 -15.29 8.23
CA ILE A 271 48.60 -14.47 8.61
C ILE A 271 49.08 -13.69 7.37
N PRO A 272 49.36 -12.37 7.45
CA PRO A 272 49.07 -11.45 8.55
C PRO A 272 47.64 -10.85 8.50
N LYS A 273 46.92 -11.09 7.40
CA LYS A 273 45.66 -10.42 6.97
C LYS A 273 44.58 -10.28 8.06
N THR A 274 44.35 -11.32 8.86
CA THR A 274 43.30 -11.32 9.91
C THR A 274 43.79 -11.86 11.26
N SER A 275 45.06 -12.27 11.39
CA SER A 275 45.62 -12.78 12.65
C SER A 275 45.61 -11.77 13.80
N TRP A 276 45.54 -10.47 13.52
CA TRP A 276 45.39 -9.41 14.51
C TRP A 276 44.05 -9.45 15.27
N LEU A 277 43.01 -10.11 14.73
CA LEU A 277 41.73 -10.31 15.42
C LEU A 277 41.77 -11.41 16.50
N LYS A 278 42.85 -12.22 16.58
CA LYS A 278 42.91 -13.45 17.38
C LYS A 278 42.45 -13.23 18.84
N ASP A 279 43.15 -12.38 19.56
CA ASP A 279 42.98 -12.26 21.02
C ASP A 279 41.66 -11.56 21.38
N THR A 280 41.20 -10.65 20.52
CA THR A 280 39.86 -10.03 20.59
C THR A 280 38.77 -11.08 20.36
N LEU A 281 38.92 -11.96 19.37
CA LEU A 281 37.94 -13.02 19.09
C LEU A 281 37.93 -14.11 20.16
N GLU A 282 39.07 -14.49 20.73
CA GLU A 282 39.14 -15.42 21.88
C GLU A 282 38.40 -14.83 23.08
N SER A 283 38.60 -13.54 23.36
CA SER A 283 37.92 -12.81 24.43
C SER A 283 36.41 -12.72 24.19
N ASN A 284 36.00 -12.30 23.00
CA ASN A 284 34.60 -12.15 22.58
C ASN A 284 33.84 -13.49 22.55
N ILE A 285 34.46 -14.54 22.02
CA ILE A 285 33.87 -15.89 21.96
C ILE A 285 33.77 -16.46 23.38
N SER A 286 34.79 -16.27 24.23
CA SER A 286 34.70 -16.66 25.64
C SER A 286 33.55 -15.95 26.35
N TYR A 287 33.40 -14.64 26.16
CA TYR A 287 32.35 -13.82 26.77
C TYR A 287 30.94 -14.34 26.45
N ILE A 288 30.59 -14.54 25.17
CA ILE A 288 29.24 -15.00 24.78
C ILE A 288 28.92 -16.44 25.23
N LEU A 289 29.93 -17.20 25.70
CA LEU A 289 29.82 -18.59 26.13
C LEU A 289 29.91 -18.77 27.67
N GLN A 290 30.13 -17.69 28.44
CA GLN A 290 30.32 -17.75 29.91
C GLN A 290 29.12 -18.33 30.69
N GLY A 291 27.89 -18.20 30.18
CA GLY A 291 26.67 -18.68 30.87
C GLY A 291 26.25 -20.13 30.56
N GLU A 292 26.97 -20.83 29.69
CA GLU A 292 26.46 -22.05 29.05
C GLU A 292 26.87 -23.35 29.75
N LYS A 293 25.91 -24.27 29.96
CA LYS A 293 26.11 -25.56 30.65
C LYS A 293 26.06 -26.73 29.66
N TYR A 294 27.09 -27.59 29.66
CA TYR A 294 27.26 -28.65 28.67
C TYR A 294 27.43 -30.06 29.29
N LYS A 295 26.85 -31.07 28.62
CA LYS A 295 27.00 -32.51 28.96
C LYS A 295 28.13 -33.21 28.18
N THR A 296 29.14 -32.48 27.70
CA THR A 296 30.15 -32.97 26.75
C THR A 296 31.49 -32.26 26.90
N ASN A 297 32.59 -32.90 26.47
CA ASN A 297 33.99 -32.44 26.51
C ASN A 297 34.31 -31.19 25.64
N GLY A 298 33.51 -30.12 25.73
CA GLY A 298 33.73 -28.84 25.06
C GLY A 298 34.09 -27.75 26.07
N THR A 299 34.94 -26.80 25.66
CA THR A 299 35.29 -25.61 26.46
C THR A 299 34.43 -24.40 26.07
N SER A 300 34.05 -23.58 27.05
CA SER A 300 33.50 -22.23 26.87
C SER A 300 34.58 -21.20 26.50
N THR A 301 35.86 -21.51 26.72
CA THR A 301 37.03 -20.69 26.35
C THR A 301 37.84 -21.37 25.23
N PRO A 302 37.32 -21.45 23.99
CA PRO A 302 38.09 -21.95 22.86
C PRO A 302 39.19 -20.96 22.47
N ILE A 303 40.32 -21.48 21.99
CA ILE A 303 41.47 -20.68 21.53
C ILE A 303 41.83 -21.03 20.08
N PHE A 304 42.43 -20.09 19.37
CA PHE A 304 43.07 -20.31 18.07
C PHE A 304 44.39 -21.06 18.25
N LYS A 305 44.61 -22.06 17.40
CA LYS A 305 45.89 -22.80 17.31
C LYS A 305 46.48 -22.61 15.91
N PRO A 306 47.82 -22.58 15.74
CA PRO A 306 48.43 -22.67 14.42
C PRO A 306 47.93 -23.92 13.70
N TYR A 307 47.44 -23.75 12.47
CA TYR A 307 47.00 -24.87 11.62
C TYR A 307 48.07 -25.23 10.60
N ASN A 308 48.77 -24.22 10.09
CA ASN A 308 50.00 -24.27 9.31
C ASN A 308 50.70 -22.91 9.41
N GLU A 309 51.79 -22.71 8.67
CA GLU A 309 52.56 -21.45 8.62
C GLU A 309 51.74 -20.23 8.14
N THR A 310 50.60 -20.45 7.47
CA THR A 310 49.81 -19.39 6.83
C THR A 310 48.54 -19.00 7.60
N LYS A 311 48.08 -19.81 8.57
CA LYS A 311 46.88 -19.47 9.35
C LYS A 311 46.77 -20.15 10.72
N TYR A 312 46.03 -19.46 11.58
CA TYR A 312 45.44 -20.00 12.79
C TYR A 312 44.04 -20.57 12.51
N ARG A 313 43.60 -21.54 13.31
CA ARG A 313 42.24 -22.08 13.33
C ARG A 313 41.73 -22.23 14.76
N MET A 314 40.51 -21.75 15.02
CA MET A 314 39.70 -22.13 16.17
C MET A 314 38.68 -23.19 15.73
N SER A 315 38.33 -24.13 16.59
CA SER A 315 37.23 -25.07 16.39
C SER A 315 36.46 -25.30 17.68
N SER A 316 35.13 -25.15 17.67
CA SER A 316 34.30 -25.24 18.87
C SER A 316 32.91 -25.85 18.61
N LYS A 317 32.62 -26.97 19.27
CA LYS A 317 31.29 -27.61 19.32
C LYS A 317 30.27 -26.78 20.11
N VAL A 318 30.80 -26.10 21.12
CA VAL A 318 30.10 -25.19 22.05
C VAL A 318 29.56 -23.99 21.26
N LEU A 319 30.43 -23.32 20.47
CA LEU A 319 30.03 -22.21 19.61
C LEU A 319 29.01 -22.63 18.53
N ALA A 320 29.15 -23.83 17.93
CA ALA A 320 28.16 -24.32 16.96
C ALA A 320 26.75 -24.42 17.53
N ARG A 321 26.60 -24.93 18.76
CA ARG A 321 25.29 -25.04 19.45
C ARG A 321 24.73 -23.68 19.87
N TYR A 322 25.60 -22.73 20.20
CA TYR A 322 25.22 -21.35 20.47
C TYR A 322 24.65 -20.69 19.20
N LEU A 323 25.40 -20.73 18.11
CA LEU A 323 25.00 -20.11 16.83
C LEU A 323 23.76 -20.79 16.20
N ALA A 324 23.60 -22.10 16.39
CA ALA A 324 22.40 -22.82 15.94
C ALA A 324 21.10 -22.31 16.61
N ARG A 325 21.15 -21.86 17.88
CA ARG A 325 20.00 -21.21 18.54
C ARG A 325 19.71 -19.80 18.00
N LEU A 326 20.66 -19.18 17.31
CA LEU A 326 20.48 -17.94 16.55
C LEU A 326 20.12 -18.20 15.07
N GLY A 327 19.78 -19.45 14.72
CA GLY A 327 19.43 -19.86 13.35
C GLY A 327 20.61 -20.02 12.39
N PHE A 328 21.86 -19.94 12.88
CA PHE A 328 23.06 -19.98 12.06
C PHE A 328 23.77 -21.34 12.15
N THR A 329 23.59 -22.16 11.12
CA THR A 329 24.11 -23.52 10.99
C THR A 329 24.97 -23.65 9.72
N LYS A 330 25.42 -24.88 9.42
CA LYS A 330 26.13 -25.22 8.20
C LYS A 330 25.32 -24.96 6.92
N GLU A 331 24.01 -25.11 7.01
CA GLU A 331 23.03 -24.98 5.92
C GLU A 331 22.63 -23.52 5.70
N THR A 332 22.49 -22.74 6.79
CA THR A 332 22.18 -21.30 6.74
C THR A 332 23.42 -20.41 6.69
N LYS A 333 24.65 -20.97 6.72
CA LYS A 333 25.96 -20.26 6.66
C LYS A 333 26.00 -19.12 5.64
N LEU A 334 25.43 -19.34 4.45
CA LEU A 334 25.38 -18.37 3.34
C LEU A 334 23.98 -17.74 3.21
N ARG A 335 23.43 -17.32 4.35
CA ARG A 335 22.26 -16.45 4.49
C ARG A 335 22.52 -15.48 5.64
N VAL A 336 22.01 -14.26 5.53
CA VAL A 336 22.03 -13.27 6.62
C VAL A 336 21.09 -13.78 7.74
N PRO A 337 21.55 -13.90 9.00
CA PRO A 337 20.71 -14.33 10.13
C PRO A 337 19.59 -13.34 10.47
N GLU A 338 18.49 -13.83 11.04
CA GLU A 338 17.35 -12.98 11.38
C GLU A 338 17.68 -11.92 12.46
N PHE A 339 18.55 -12.27 13.40
CA PHE A 339 19.04 -11.32 14.40
C PHE A 339 19.88 -10.16 13.81
N VAL A 340 20.35 -10.29 12.56
CA VAL A 340 21.06 -9.23 11.82
C VAL A 340 20.07 -8.38 11.02
N TRP A 341 19.04 -8.99 10.39
CA TRP A 341 17.96 -8.25 9.74
C TRP A 341 17.17 -7.36 10.70
N GLN A 342 16.95 -7.86 11.92
CA GLN A 342 16.29 -7.16 13.02
C GLN A 342 17.31 -6.46 13.95
N GLY A 343 18.56 -6.38 13.50
CA GLY A 343 19.70 -5.88 14.26
C GLY A 343 19.71 -4.36 14.41
N THR A 344 20.39 -3.89 15.46
CA THR A 344 20.86 -2.50 15.52
C THR A 344 21.77 -2.20 14.33
N GLU A 345 21.93 -0.92 13.99
CA GLU A 345 22.87 -0.49 12.95
C GLU A 345 24.28 -1.08 13.16
N GLU A 346 24.74 -1.13 14.41
CA GLU A 346 26.03 -1.70 14.78
C GLU A 346 26.10 -3.22 14.55
N THR A 347 25.00 -3.94 14.83
CA THR A 347 24.88 -5.38 14.54
C THR A 347 24.92 -5.66 13.04
N VAL A 348 24.34 -4.79 12.21
CA VAL A 348 24.44 -4.87 10.74
C VAL A 348 25.86 -4.57 10.25
N LYS A 349 26.50 -3.52 10.78
CA LYS A 349 27.89 -3.16 10.45
C LYS A 349 28.87 -4.27 10.75
N GLU A 350 28.85 -4.81 11.97
CA GLU A 350 29.80 -5.85 12.39
C GLU A 350 29.58 -7.17 11.64
N TYR A 351 28.36 -7.51 11.23
CA TYR A 351 28.13 -8.64 10.31
C TYR A 351 28.82 -8.42 8.96
N LEU A 352 28.62 -7.25 8.33
CA LEU A 352 29.27 -6.89 7.07
C LEU A 352 30.80 -6.87 7.22
N ARG A 353 31.30 -6.32 8.32
CA ARG A 353 32.72 -6.28 8.67
C ARG A 353 33.33 -7.68 8.74
N GLY A 354 32.68 -8.62 9.43
CA GLY A 354 33.13 -10.01 9.51
C GLY A 354 33.24 -10.69 8.14
N VAL A 355 32.24 -10.50 7.27
CA VAL A 355 32.26 -11.08 5.92
C VAL A 355 33.39 -10.49 5.07
N TYR A 356 33.57 -9.16 5.10
CA TYR A 356 34.52 -8.47 4.21
C TYR A 356 35.97 -8.50 4.69
N ILE A 357 36.26 -8.49 5.99
CA ILE A 357 37.65 -8.63 6.48
C ILE A 357 38.26 -9.95 5.97
N ALA A 358 37.47 -11.03 6.01
CA ALA A 358 37.79 -12.30 5.38
C ALA A 358 37.73 -12.22 3.83
N ASP A 359 36.56 -12.37 3.19
CA ASP A 359 36.47 -12.61 1.73
C ASP A 359 36.42 -11.33 0.87
N GLY A 360 36.34 -10.15 1.49
CA GLY A 360 36.36 -8.87 0.80
C GLY A 360 37.69 -8.60 0.09
N HIS A 361 37.68 -7.68 -0.86
CA HIS A 361 38.79 -7.30 -1.73
C HIS A 361 38.76 -5.78 -1.97
N ILE A 362 39.94 -5.20 -2.21
CA ILE A 362 40.11 -3.77 -2.52
C ILE A 362 40.70 -3.69 -3.93
N GLU A 363 40.07 -2.92 -4.79
CA GLU A 363 40.45 -2.76 -6.19
C GLU A 363 40.73 -1.28 -6.46
N HIS A 364 41.99 -0.94 -6.71
CA HIS A 364 42.43 0.42 -7.02
C HIS A 364 43.27 0.44 -8.31
N GLY A 365 42.97 1.37 -9.21
CA GLY A 365 43.69 1.61 -10.46
C GLY A 365 43.29 2.95 -11.09
N SER A 366 43.91 3.31 -12.22
CA SER A 366 43.87 4.66 -12.83
C SER A 366 42.48 5.27 -13.10
N SER A 367 41.42 4.47 -13.11
CA SER A 367 40.03 4.91 -13.31
C SER A 367 39.03 4.22 -12.39
N ARG A 368 39.48 3.43 -11.40
CA ARG A 368 38.62 2.58 -10.57
C ARG A 368 39.10 2.54 -9.12
N CYS A 369 38.19 2.76 -8.19
CA CYS A 369 38.39 2.62 -6.76
C CYS A 369 37.14 1.91 -6.22
N ALA A 370 37.30 0.70 -5.67
CA ALA A 370 36.17 -0.15 -5.29
C ALA A 370 36.50 -1.10 -4.13
N VAL A 371 35.47 -1.43 -3.35
CA VAL A 371 35.45 -2.55 -2.42
C VAL A 371 34.59 -3.65 -3.04
N SER A 372 35.07 -4.90 -3.05
CA SER A 372 34.37 -6.01 -3.68
C SER A 372 34.35 -7.29 -2.83
N LEU A 373 33.39 -8.18 -3.06
CA LEU A 373 33.22 -9.45 -2.35
C LEU A 373 32.76 -10.55 -3.32
N GLY A 374 33.51 -11.64 -3.41
CA GLY A 374 33.17 -12.78 -4.27
C GLY A 374 32.31 -13.83 -3.56
N SER A 375 31.38 -14.48 -4.27
CA SER A 375 30.68 -15.66 -3.76
C SER A 375 30.17 -16.57 -4.89
N ASN A 376 29.94 -17.85 -4.57
CA ASN A 376 29.22 -18.79 -5.44
C ASN A 376 27.72 -18.91 -5.08
N ASN A 377 27.22 -18.08 -4.16
CA ASN A 377 25.81 -17.95 -3.80
C ASN A 377 25.31 -16.54 -4.12
N TYR A 378 24.54 -16.42 -5.21
CA TYR A 378 23.97 -15.15 -5.66
C TYR A 378 22.98 -14.54 -4.66
N VAL A 379 22.11 -15.37 -4.05
CA VAL A 379 21.12 -14.92 -3.07
C VAL A 379 21.79 -14.34 -1.83
N PHE A 380 22.92 -14.92 -1.40
CA PHE A 380 23.72 -14.35 -0.30
C PHE A 380 24.23 -12.94 -0.64
N LEU A 381 24.76 -12.73 -1.85
CA LEU A 381 25.18 -11.40 -2.29
C LEU A 381 24.00 -10.41 -2.38
N GLN A 382 22.82 -10.84 -2.86
CA GLN A 382 21.62 -9.99 -2.85
C GLN A 382 21.21 -9.59 -1.42
N GLN A 383 21.33 -10.49 -0.45
CA GLN A 383 21.04 -10.17 0.95
C GLN A 383 22.04 -9.14 1.53
N LEU A 384 23.34 -9.30 1.26
CA LEU A 384 24.36 -8.30 1.63
C LEU A 384 24.13 -6.95 0.92
N GLN A 385 23.69 -6.97 -0.33
CA GLN A 385 23.32 -5.77 -1.10
C GLN A 385 22.14 -5.01 -0.48
N LEU A 386 21.16 -5.70 0.12
CA LEU A 386 20.07 -5.06 0.86
C LEU A 386 20.54 -4.45 2.19
N LEU A 387 21.45 -5.09 2.92
CA LEU A 387 22.05 -4.52 4.13
C LEU A 387 22.83 -3.22 3.81
N TRP A 388 23.66 -3.25 2.75
CA TRP A 388 24.35 -2.06 2.26
C TRP A 388 23.38 -0.95 1.84
N LEU A 389 22.32 -1.29 1.11
CA LEU A 389 21.34 -0.29 0.68
C LEU A 389 20.62 0.35 1.88
N ASN A 390 20.31 -0.41 2.93
CA ASN A 390 19.70 0.14 4.15
C ASN A 390 20.64 1.09 4.91
N LEU A 391 21.95 0.91 4.81
CA LEU A 391 22.98 1.86 5.28
C LEU A 391 23.12 3.09 4.37
N GLY A 392 22.46 3.14 3.21
CA GLY A 392 22.55 4.24 2.22
C GLY A 392 23.61 4.03 1.13
N ILE A 393 24.16 2.81 1.02
CA ILE A 393 25.26 2.43 0.13
C ILE A 393 24.73 1.56 -1.02
N LYS A 394 24.68 2.09 -2.25
CA LYS A 394 24.37 1.29 -3.44
C LYS A 394 25.54 0.36 -3.77
N SER A 395 25.24 -0.91 -4.04
CA SER A 395 26.18 -1.91 -4.53
C SER A 395 25.65 -2.59 -5.81
N THR A 396 26.54 -3.28 -6.53
CA THR A 396 26.27 -3.89 -7.84
C THR A 396 26.85 -5.30 -7.90
N ILE A 397 26.06 -6.31 -8.27
CA ILE A 397 26.48 -7.71 -8.37
C ILE A 397 26.75 -8.09 -9.83
N TYR A 398 28.02 -8.36 -10.16
CA TYR A 398 28.43 -8.85 -11.48
C TYR A 398 28.66 -10.37 -11.46
N LYS A 399 28.42 -11.04 -12.59
CA LYS A 399 28.88 -12.43 -12.81
C LYS A 399 30.40 -12.41 -13.03
N LEU A 400 31.14 -13.26 -12.32
CA LEU A 400 32.61 -13.30 -12.36
C LEU A 400 33.12 -14.48 -13.21
N LEU A 401 32.53 -15.66 -13.04
CA LEU A 401 32.87 -16.86 -13.79
C LEU A 401 31.61 -17.69 -14.10
N ASP A 402 31.54 -18.24 -15.30
CA ASP A 402 30.63 -19.33 -15.63
C ASP A 402 31.00 -20.63 -14.90
N GLY A 403 30.00 -21.44 -14.61
CA GLY A 403 30.20 -22.82 -14.14
C GLY A 403 30.46 -23.77 -15.31
N GLY A 404 30.97 -24.96 -15.00
CA GLY A 404 31.32 -25.99 -15.99
C GLY A 404 32.55 -26.79 -15.59
N ASP A 405 32.90 -27.78 -16.41
CA ASP A 405 34.11 -28.57 -16.25
C ASP A 405 35.36 -27.73 -16.56
N LYS A 406 36.12 -27.34 -15.53
CA LYS A 406 37.35 -26.58 -15.66
C LYS A 406 38.55 -27.39 -15.22
N LEU A 407 39.61 -27.33 -16.01
CA LEU A 407 40.91 -27.90 -15.70
C LEU A 407 41.56 -27.05 -14.59
N LEU A 408 41.69 -27.60 -13.38
CA LEU A 408 42.26 -26.94 -12.21
C LEU A 408 43.39 -27.80 -11.60
N PRO A 409 44.32 -27.20 -10.84
CA PRO A 409 45.32 -27.96 -10.09
C PRO A 409 44.68 -28.97 -9.15
N ASP A 410 45.20 -30.20 -9.13
CA ASP A 410 44.63 -31.32 -8.35
C ASP A 410 45.12 -31.38 -6.89
N GLY A 411 45.94 -30.40 -6.48
CA GLY A 411 46.60 -30.35 -5.17
C GLY A 411 47.83 -31.26 -5.04
N ARG A 412 48.27 -31.91 -6.13
CA ARG A 412 49.41 -32.85 -6.19
C ARG A 412 50.42 -32.50 -7.29
N GLY A 413 50.31 -31.31 -7.89
CA GLY A 413 51.12 -30.85 -9.02
C GLY A 413 50.56 -31.24 -10.40
N GLY A 414 49.50 -32.04 -10.44
CA GLY A 414 48.76 -32.35 -11.66
C GLY A 414 47.63 -31.36 -11.93
N HIS A 415 46.93 -31.56 -13.05
CA HIS A 415 45.71 -30.85 -13.40
C HIS A 415 44.58 -31.84 -13.68
N LYS A 416 43.38 -31.54 -13.19
CA LYS A 416 42.19 -32.38 -13.35
C LYS A 416 40.96 -31.53 -13.67
N TYR A 417 40.01 -32.09 -14.40
CA TYR A 417 38.70 -31.44 -14.62
C TYR A 417 37.83 -31.53 -13.36
N TYR A 418 37.31 -30.39 -12.93
CA TYR A 418 36.35 -30.24 -11.84
C TYR A 418 35.10 -29.50 -12.32
N LYS A 419 33.91 -29.95 -11.92
CA LYS A 419 32.66 -29.20 -12.11
C LYS A 419 32.62 -27.99 -11.19
N THR A 420 33.02 -26.85 -11.73
CA THR A 420 32.93 -25.55 -11.06
C THR A 420 31.50 -25.03 -11.07
N LYS A 421 31.06 -24.45 -9.96
CA LYS A 421 29.84 -23.63 -9.91
C LYS A 421 30.12 -22.25 -10.52
N PRO A 422 29.11 -21.57 -11.10
CA PRO A 422 29.24 -20.15 -11.42
C PRO A 422 29.56 -19.34 -10.15
N SER A 423 30.24 -18.22 -10.34
CA SER A 423 30.52 -17.27 -9.26
C SER A 423 30.20 -15.84 -9.68
N TRP A 424 29.92 -15.02 -8.67
CA TRP A 424 29.55 -13.63 -8.77
C TRP A 424 30.41 -12.79 -7.81
N ARG A 425 30.42 -11.48 -8.02
CA ARG A 425 31.12 -10.52 -7.16
C ARG A 425 30.27 -9.28 -6.99
N LEU A 426 29.96 -8.94 -5.73
CA LEU A 426 29.32 -7.69 -5.34
C LEU A 426 30.42 -6.61 -5.26
N PHE A 427 30.15 -5.41 -5.79
CA PHE A 427 31.05 -4.25 -5.72
C PHE A 427 30.33 -3.02 -5.15
N ILE A 428 31.09 -2.20 -4.43
CA ILE A 428 30.81 -0.81 -4.12
C ILE A 428 31.86 0.01 -4.90
N GLN A 429 31.44 0.93 -5.77
CA GLN A 429 32.30 1.53 -6.81
C GLN A 429 32.32 3.07 -6.84
N SER A 430 31.44 3.74 -6.07
CA SER A 430 31.47 5.21 -5.95
C SER A 430 32.39 5.61 -4.81
N LEU A 431 33.21 6.64 -5.00
CA LEU A 431 34.29 6.96 -4.06
C LEU A 431 33.75 7.38 -2.68
N GLU A 432 32.60 8.07 -2.65
CA GLU A 432 31.92 8.38 -1.39
C GLU A 432 31.41 7.13 -0.68
N MET A 433 30.76 6.22 -1.41
CA MET A 433 30.24 4.98 -0.82
C MET A 433 31.38 4.03 -0.42
N CYS A 434 32.54 4.09 -1.08
CA CYS A 434 33.75 3.39 -0.64
C CYS A 434 34.32 4.00 0.65
N ARG A 435 34.22 5.33 0.82
CA ARG A 435 34.60 6.03 2.07
C ARG A 435 33.69 5.61 3.22
N GLU A 436 32.38 5.61 3.00
CA GLU A 436 31.39 5.14 3.99
C GLU A 436 31.54 3.65 4.31
N ALA A 437 31.83 2.81 3.32
CA ALA A 437 32.11 1.39 3.53
C ALA A 437 33.43 1.17 4.29
N GLU A 438 34.52 1.88 3.98
CA GLU A 438 35.79 1.73 4.68
C GLU A 438 35.70 2.16 6.16
N VAL A 439 34.89 3.18 6.48
CA VAL A 439 34.57 3.56 7.88
C VAL A 439 33.86 2.43 8.65
N ILE A 440 33.13 1.55 7.96
CA ILE A 440 32.42 0.41 8.55
C ILE A 440 33.29 -0.85 8.60
N LEU A 441 34.11 -1.07 7.57
CA LEU A 441 34.87 -2.32 7.39
C LEU A 441 36.28 -2.26 7.99
N GLU A 442 36.91 -1.08 7.99
CA GLU A 442 38.34 -0.86 8.22
C GLU A 442 39.24 -1.80 7.35
N LEU A 443 38.82 -2.05 6.11
CA LEU A 443 39.38 -3.14 5.30
C LEU A 443 40.79 -2.82 4.78
N ALA A 444 41.05 -1.58 4.40
CA ALA A 444 42.34 -1.14 3.89
C ALA A 444 43.34 -0.93 5.03
N LYS A 445 42.87 -0.38 6.16
CA LYS A 445 43.63 -0.12 7.40
C LYS A 445 44.46 -1.32 7.88
N TYR A 446 43.94 -2.55 7.72
CA TYR A 446 44.61 -3.78 8.18
C TYR A 446 45.21 -4.65 7.07
N ARG A 447 45.18 -4.22 5.81
CA ARG A 447 45.66 -5.04 4.67
C ARG A 447 47.06 -4.69 4.17
N ASN A 448 47.68 -3.62 4.67
CA ASN A 448 49.11 -3.31 4.55
C ASN A 448 49.72 -3.58 3.16
N SER A 449 49.04 -3.12 2.11
CA SER A 449 49.48 -3.26 0.72
C SER A 449 49.48 -1.91 -0.01
N ASP A 450 50.32 -1.79 -1.04
CA ASP A 450 50.39 -0.62 -1.93
C ASP A 450 49.01 -0.24 -2.48
N THR A 451 48.20 -1.22 -2.90
CA THR A 451 46.81 -1.04 -3.32
C THR A 451 45.93 -0.43 -2.21
N SER A 452 46.13 -0.85 -0.96
CA SER A 452 45.38 -0.34 0.21
C SER A 452 45.79 1.08 0.57
N ALA A 453 47.08 1.40 0.51
CA ALA A 453 47.60 2.76 0.72
C ALA A 453 47.08 3.73 -0.35
N LYS A 454 47.11 3.33 -1.62
CA LYS A 454 46.56 4.12 -2.75
C LYS A 454 45.04 4.27 -2.68
N PHE A 455 44.34 3.25 -2.19
CA PHE A 455 42.90 3.31 -1.92
C PHE A 455 42.59 4.34 -0.82
N LEU A 456 43.26 4.27 0.34
CA LEU A 456 43.08 5.24 1.44
C LEU A 456 43.40 6.67 1.00
N ALA A 457 44.55 6.89 0.34
CA ALA A 457 44.92 8.21 -0.16
C ALA A 457 43.89 8.78 -1.16
N ALA A 458 43.25 7.93 -1.97
CA ALA A 458 42.15 8.33 -2.85
C ALA A 458 40.85 8.63 -2.09
N LEU A 459 40.54 7.90 -1.01
CA LEU A 459 39.39 8.21 -0.15
C LEU A 459 39.57 9.54 0.58
N GLU A 460 40.78 9.87 1.04
CA GLU A 460 41.07 11.14 1.72
C GLU A 460 41.05 12.33 0.76
N ASN A 461 41.82 12.26 -0.33
CA ASN A 461 42.12 13.42 -1.18
C ASN A 461 41.17 13.58 -2.38
N GLY A 462 40.35 12.55 -2.69
CA GLY A 462 39.50 12.52 -3.87
C GLY A 462 38.17 13.25 -3.71
N LYS A 463 37.90 14.22 -4.60
CA LYS A 463 36.54 14.71 -4.89
C LYS A 463 35.75 13.59 -5.57
N GLY A 464 35.04 12.81 -4.75
CA GLY A 464 34.28 11.66 -5.20
C GLY A 464 33.02 12.01 -5.98
N TYR A 465 32.53 11.03 -6.73
CA TYR A 465 31.14 11.00 -7.16
C TYR A 465 30.37 10.04 -6.25
N ARG A 466 29.08 10.33 -6.02
CA ARG A 466 28.13 9.38 -5.43
C ARG A 466 27.41 8.61 -6.52
N SER A 467 27.23 7.30 -6.35
CA SER A 467 26.29 6.56 -7.19
C SER A 467 24.85 7.01 -6.90
N LYS A 468 24.08 7.32 -7.95
CA LYS A 468 22.65 7.59 -7.83
C LYS A 468 21.92 6.36 -7.25
N MET A 469 20.94 6.61 -6.36
CA MET A 469 20.08 5.58 -5.75
C MET A 469 19.00 5.11 -6.75
N ILE A 470 19.45 4.52 -7.85
CA ILE A 470 18.63 3.97 -8.93
C ILE A 470 19.18 2.60 -9.36
N ALA A 471 18.36 1.74 -9.95
CA ALA A 471 18.81 0.47 -10.54
C ALA A 471 18.14 0.20 -11.90
N THR A 472 18.88 -0.41 -12.83
CA THR A 472 18.44 -0.62 -14.21
C THR A 472 17.74 -1.97 -14.35
N VAL A 473 16.46 -2.03 -14.73
CA VAL A 473 15.76 -3.28 -15.04
C VAL A 473 16.54 -4.08 -16.09
N SER A 474 16.74 -5.37 -15.81
CA SER A 474 17.34 -6.34 -16.74
C SER A 474 16.28 -7.26 -17.35
N GLU A 475 15.30 -7.65 -16.56
CA GLU A 475 14.21 -8.55 -16.94
C GLU A 475 13.00 -8.30 -16.03
N VAL A 476 11.80 -8.55 -16.55
CA VAL A 476 10.59 -8.72 -15.75
C VAL A 476 9.93 -9.99 -16.22
N ASN A 477 9.84 -10.98 -15.33
CA ASN A 477 9.40 -12.33 -15.67
C ASN A 477 8.23 -12.72 -14.76
N GLN A 478 7.18 -13.33 -15.33
CA GLN A 478 6.19 -14.01 -14.49
C GLN A 478 6.87 -15.21 -13.81
N ILE A 479 6.77 -15.25 -12.49
CA ILE A 479 7.25 -16.38 -11.66
C ILE A 479 6.06 -17.28 -11.28
N PRO A 480 6.29 -18.45 -10.64
CA PRO A 480 5.20 -19.20 -10.03
C PRO A 480 4.37 -18.31 -9.11
N ASN A 481 3.06 -18.60 -9.03
CA ASN A 481 2.15 -17.78 -8.25
C ASN A 481 2.54 -17.74 -6.77
N GLU A 482 2.49 -16.55 -6.17
CA GLU A 482 2.87 -16.32 -4.77
C GLU A 482 1.83 -15.44 -4.05
N ASP A 483 1.78 -15.57 -2.73
CA ASP A 483 0.91 -14.81 -1.84
C ASP A 483 1.23 -13.30 -1.90
N ALA A 484 0.19 -12.48 -2.03
CA ALA A 484 0.34 -11.07 -2.36
C ALA A 484 0.09 -10.12 -1.16
N TYR A 485 1.16 -9.37 -0.87
CA TYR A 485 1.45 -8.44 0.24
C TYR A 485 1.00 -6.98 -0.06
N CYS A 486 1.27 -6.03 0.85
CA CYS A 486 1.40 -4.54 0.74
C CYS A 486 0.84 -3.85 2.01
N LEU A 487 1.06 -2.55 2.21
CA LEU A 487 0.44 -1.77 3.30
C LEU A 487 0.07 -0.32 2.97
N THR A 488 -1.01 0.23 3.55
CA THR A 488 -1.40 1.64 3.29
C THR A 488 -0.47 2.58 4.01
N VAL A 489 0.53 3.03 3.28
CA VAL A 489 1.30 4.23 3.56
C VAL A 489 0.37 5.43 3.75
N LYS A 490 0.46 6.10 4.89
CA LYS A 490 -0.24 7.36 5.17
C LYS A 490 0.53 8.60 4.68
N ALA A 491 1.61 8.41 3.91
CA ALA A 491 2.31 9.48 3.21
C ALA A 491 1.46 10.04 2.06
N ASN A 492 1.64 11.33 1.75
CA ASN A 492 0.86 12.06 0.75
C ASN A 492 1.04 11.55 -0.69
N ASP A 493 2.16 10.89 -0.98
CA ASP A 493 2.46 10.25 -2.26
C ASP A 493 2.15 8.74 -2.26
N HIS A 494 1.67 8.19 -1.15
CA HIS A 494 1.48 6.77 -0.90
C HIS A 494 2.70 5.88 -1.21
N LEU A 495 3.93 6.40 -1.17
CA LEU A 495 5.15 5.68 -1.53
C LEU A 495 5.87 5.05 -0.32
N TRP A 496 6.20 3.76 -0.44
CA TRP A 496 6.93 2.98 0.56
C TRP A 496 7.93 2.00 -0.07
N VAL A 497 8.94 1.61 0.70
CA VAL A 497 10.10 0.82 0.25
C VAL A 497 9.98 -0.66 0.61
N VAL A 498 10.14 -1.52 -0.39
CA VAL A 498 10.14 -2.99 -0.29
C VAL A 498 11.31 -3.55 -1.10
N ASN A 499 12.14 -4.41 -0.51
CA ASN A 499 13.42 -4.87 -1.09
C ASN A 499 14.31 -3.71 -1.63
N GLY A 500 14.17 -2.51 -1.03
CA GLY A 500 14.90 -1.33 -1.47
C GLY A 500 14.30 -0.56 -2.65
N ILE A 501 13.12 -0.94 -3.17
CA ILE A 501 12.41 -0.31 -4.31
C ILE A 501 11.06 0.27 -3.83
N LEU A 502 10.58 1.35 -4.47
CA LEU A 502 9.55 2.27 -3.94
C LEU A 502 8.19 2.16 -4.72
N THR A 503 6.98 2.16 -4.11
CA THR A 503 5.70 1.77 -4.83
C THR A 503 4.31 2.29 -4.28
N HIS A 504 3.17 2.18 -5.03
CA HIS A 504 1.92 3.04 -4.96
C HIS A 504 0.49 2.40 -5.23
N ASN A 505 -0.64 3.14 -4.95
CA ASN A 505 -2.11 2.79 -5.10
C ASN A 505 -3.07 3.93 -5.64
N SER A 506 -4.24 3.66 -6.32
CA SER A 506 -5.20 4.73 -6.82
C SER A 506 -6.62 4.29 -7.38
N GLU A 507 -7.71 5.10 -7.24
CA GLU A 507 -9.12 4.87 -7.75
C GLU A 507 -9.87 6.14 -8.31
N ILE A 508 -10.81 6.07 -9.32
CA ILE A 508 -11.72 7.19 -9.78
C ILE A 508 -12.87 6.80 -10.80
N PHE A 509 -13.80 7.72 -11.19
CA PHE A 509 -14.76 7.63 -12.34
C PHE A 509 -14.33 8.45 -13.60
N LEU A 510 -13.74 7.83 -14.64
CA LEU A 510 -13.41 8.50 -15.93
C LEU A 510 -13.58 7.57 -17.15
N PRO A 511 -13.51 8.06 -18.41
CA PRO A 511 -13.55 7.20 -19.59
C PRO A 511 -12.40 6.19 -19.61
N THR A 512 -12.68 4.95 -20.03
CA THR A 512 -11.68 3.89 -20.17
C THR A 512 -11.88 3.08 -21.44
N SER A 513 -10.78 2.59 -22.01
CA SER A 513 -10.77 1.79 -23.24
C SER A 513 -9.55 0.86 -23.24
N GLU A 514 -9.40 0.04 -24.29
CA GLU A 514 -8.17 -0.74 -24.52
C GLU A 514 -6.90 0.13 -24.60
N SER A 515 -7.05 1.42 -24.94
CA SER A 515 -5.97 2.42 -25.00
C SER A 515 -5.95 3.44 -23.84
N ARG A 516 -6.99 3.50 -22.99
CA ARG A 516 -7.11 4.47 -21.88
C ARG A 516 -7.40 3.83 -20.53
N THR A 517 -6.63 4.22 -19.52
CA THR A 517 -6.84 3.85 -18.12
C THR A 517 -7.05 5.13 -17.30
N ALA A 518 -8.16 5.21 -16.57
CA ALA A 518 -8.51 6.36 -15.74
C ALA A 518 -7.44 6.67 -14.68
N VAL A 519 -7.16 7.96 -14.46
CA VAL A 519 -6.20 8.43 -13.44
C VAL A 519 -6.90 9.33 -12.42
N CYS A 520 -6.49 9.17 -11.16
CA CYS A 520 -7.03 9.88 -10.00
C CYS A 520 -6.12 11.05 -9.62
N CYS A 521 -6.67 12.27 -9.55
CA CYS A 521 -6.03 13.43 -8.94
C CYS A 521 -7.09 14.18 -8.12
N LEU A 522 -6.96 14.14 -6.78
CA LEU A 522 -8.02 14.56 -5.85
C LEU A 522 -7.55 15.63 -4.87
N SER A 523 -8.49 16.45 -4.42
CA SER A 523 -8.38 17.30 -3.23
C SER A 523 -9.77 17.45 -2.58
N SER A 524 -9.87 18.01 -1.37
CA SER A 524 -11.17 18.25 -0.71
C SER A 524 -11.17 19.52 0.12
N LEU A 525 -12.15 20.39 -0.12
CA LEU A 525 -12.35 21.63 0.64
C LEU A 525 -12.99 21.33 2.00
N ASN A 526 -12.52 21.95 3.08
CA ASN A 526 -13.17 21.85 4.39
C ASN A 526 -14.35 22.83 4.47
N PHE A 527 -15.57 22.32 4.70
CA PHE A 527 -16.77 23.13 4.87
C PHE A 527 -16.86 23.81 6.23
N GLU A 528 -16.20 23.33 7.29
CA GLU A 528 -16.20 24.06 8.57
C GLU A 528 -15.55 25.45 8.46
N THR A 529 -14.69 25.66 7.47
CA THR A 529 -14.08 26.96 7.14
C THR A 529 -14.76 27.66 5.95
N TYR A 530 -15.94 27.21 5.49
CA TYR A 530 -16.64 27.75 4.31
C TYR A 530 -16.72 29.28 4.30
N ASP A 531 -17.12 29.91 5.42
CA ASP A 531 -17.22 31.37 5.54
C ASP A 531 -15.88 32.12 5.45
N GLN A 532 -14.74 31.43 5.49
CA GLN A 532 -13.40 32.01 5.29
C GLN A 532 -12.97 32.03 3.82
N TRP A 533 -13.53 31.17 2.98
CA TRP A 533 -13.07 30.99 1.59
C TRP A 533 -14.16 31.13 0.51
N LYS A 534 -15.45 31.11 0.86
CA LYS A 534 -16.59 31.23 -0.08
C LYS A 534 -16.63 32.56 -0.87
N ASP A 535 -15.96 33.59 -0.39
CA ASP A 535 -15.91 34.93 -0.99
C ASP A 535 -14.52 35.23 -1.60
N ASN A 536 -13.61 34.24 -1.64
CA ASN A 536 -12.26 34.37 -2.19
C ASN A 536 -12.16 33.67 -3.55
N GLU A 537 -12.25 34.44 -4.64
CA GLU A 537 -12.16 33.91 -6.02
C GLU A 537 -10.79 33.28 -6.36
N GLN A 538 -9.71 33.74 -5.69
CA GLN A 538 -8.36 33.24 -5.95
C GLN A 538 -8.14 31.85 -5.34
N PHE A 539 -8.77 31.56 -4.20
CA PHE A 539 -8.60 30.29 -3.47
C PHE A 539 -8.89 29.05 -4.33
N ILE A 540 -9.98 29.06 -5.10
CA ILE A 540 -10.30 27.94 -6.01
C ILE A 540 -9.34 27.90 -7.20
N PHE A 541 -8.90 29.06 -7.72
CA PHE A 541 -7.89 29.09 -8.78
C PHE A 541 -6.57 28.46 -8.33
N ASP A 542 -6.10 28.78 -7.13
CA ASP A 542 -4.85 28.24 -6.58
C ASP A 542 -4.95 26.72 -6.36
N VAL A 543 -6.10 26.22 -5.88
CA VAL A 543 -6.37 24.78 -5.75
C VAL A 543 -6.37 24.09 -7.12
N PHE A 544 -6.94 24.70 -8.17
CA PHE A 544 -6.87 24.14 -9.53
C PHE A 544 -5.49 24.27 -10.17
N CYS A 545 -4.73 25.32 -9.86
CA CYS A 545 -3.32 25.45 -10.29
C CYS A 545 -2.47 24.35 -9.64
N PHE A 546 -2.66 24.08 -8.35
CA PHE A 546 -2.04 22.95 -7.65
C PHE A 546 -2.42 21.61 -8.28
N LEU A 547 -3.71 21.37 -8.56
CA LEU A 547 -4.16 20.14 -9.22
C LEU A 547 -3.62 20.00 -10.67
N ASP A 548 -3.53 21.09 -11.45
CA ASP A 548 -2.90 21.04 -12.78
C ASP A 548 -1.40 20.79 -12.69
N ASN A 549 -0.72 21.31 -11.66
CA ASN A 549 0.70 21.04 -11.41
C ASN A 549 0.91 19.57 -11.04
N VAL A 550 0.13 19.02 -10.10
CA VAL A 550 0.19 17.59 -9.70
C VAL A 550 -0.15 16.67 -10.88
N LEU A 551 -1.12 17.03 -11.72
CA LEU A 551 -1.46 16.23 -12.89
C LEU A 551 -0.45 16.37 -14.02
N GLN A 552 0.12 17.56 -14.25
CA GLN A 552 1.25 17.75 -15.18
C GLN A 552 2.46 16.92 -14.76
N ASP A 553 2.80 16.98 -13.48
CA ASP A 553 3.87 16.23 -12.84
C ASP A 553 3.65 14.71 -12.98
N PHE A 554 2.41 14.21 -12.80
CA PHE A 554 2.06 12.83 -13.17
C PHE A 554 2.23 12.56 -14.67
N ILE A 555 1.75 13.44 -15.55
CA ILE A 555 1.80 13.24 -17.01
C ILE A 555 3.25 13.13 -17.48
N ASP A 556 4.12 14.07 -17.08
CA ASP A 556 5.53 14.07 -17.46
C ASP A 556 6.24 12.84 -16.88
N ARG A 557 6.01 12.59 -15.58
CA ARG A 557 6.55 11.44 -14.83
C ARG A 557 5.61 10.22 -14.86
N ALA A 558 4.96 9.96 -16.00
CA ALA A 558 4.28 8.70 -16.27
C ALA A 558 5.03 7.90 -17.36
N PRO A 559 5.13 6.58 -17.22
CA PRO A 559 5.92 5.70 -18.08
C PRO A 559 5.08 5.05 -19.20
N THR A 560 5.74 4.24 -20.03
CA THR A 560 5.11 3.54 -21.16
C THR A 560 4.26 2.32 -20.79
N THR A 561 3.85 2.18 -19.53
CA THR A 561 3.29 0.92 -18.97
C THR A 561 1.87 1.18 -18.49
N MET A 562 1.80 2.11 -17.56
CA MET A 562 0.81 3.18 -17.52
C MET A 562 0.80 4.06 -18.80
N GLN A 563 1.22 3.61 -19.99
CA GLN A 563 1.03 4.37 -21.24
C GLN A 563 -0.44 4.70 -21.46
N ARG A 564 -1.34 3.76 -21.14
CA ARG A 564 -2.79 3.96 -21.18
C ARG A 564 -3.27 5.01 -20.17
N ALA A 565 -2.57 5.17 -19.06
CA ALA A 565 -2.88 6.12 -18.00
C ALA A 565 -2.26 7.51 -18.25
N LYS A 566 -0.99 7.58 -18.69
CA LYS A 566 -0.31 8.77 -19.23
C LYS A 566 -1.12 9.34 -20.38
N PHE A 567 -1.50 8.50 -21.36
CA PHE A 567 -2.27 8.90 -22.52
C PHE A 567 -3.63 9.47 -22.10
N SER A 568 -4.39 8.78 -21.23
CA SER A 568 -5.66 9.34 -20.73
C SER A 568 -5.41 10.68 -20.03
N ALA A 569 -4.60 10.71 -18.96
CA ALA A 569 -4.33 11.91 -18.17
C ALA A 569 -3.81 13.10 -19.01
N MET A 570 -2.90 12.87 -19.97
CA MET A 570 -2.37 13.89 -20.86
C MET A 570 -3.47 14.47 -21.76
N ARG A 571 -4.30 13.58 -22.34
CA ARG A 571 -5.36 13.93 -23.27
C ARG A 571 -6.52 14.67 -22.59
N GLU A 572 -7.00 14.15 -21.46
CA GLU A 572 -8.20 14.65 -20.81
C GLU A 572 -7.93 15.67 -19.69
N ARG A 573 -6.74 15.61 -19.06
CA ARG A 573 -6.36 16.40 -17.89
C ARG A 573 -7.42 16.43 -16.77
N SER A 574 -7.93 15.26 -16.38
CA SER A 574 -9.02 15.17 -15.42
C SER A 574 -8.57 15.21 -13.95
N VAL A 575 -9.24 16.05 -13.16
CA VAL A 575 -9.05 16.21 -11.72
C VAL A 575 -10.40 16.12 -10.99
N GLY A 576 -10.36 15.96 -9.66
CA GLY A 576 -11.55 15.85 -8.82
C GLY A 576 -11.41 16.62 -7.51
N LEU A 577 -11.85 17.87 -7.49
CA LEU A 577 -12.05 18.61 -6.26
C LEU A 577 -13.36 18.18 -5.59
N GLY A 578 -13.27 17.74 -4.34
CA GLY A 578 -14.38 17.34 -3.47
C GLY A 578 -14.51 18.24 -2.24
N VAL A 579 -15.19 17.74 -1.20
CA VAL A 579 -15.43 18.45 0.06
C VAL A 579 -15.36 17.50 1.25
N MET A 580 -15.15 18.02 2.46
CA MET A 580 -15.37 17.36 3.74
C MET A 580 -16.00 18.33 4.75
N GLY A 581 -16.56 17.83 5.85
CA GLY A 581 -17.06 18.66 6.95
C GLY A 581 -18.46 19.25 6.77
N PHE A 582 -19.25 18.74 5.81
CA PHE A 582 -20.57 19.31 5.51
C PHE A 582 -21.55 19.26 6.71
N HIS A 583 -21.63 18.15 7.44
CA HIS A 583 -22.54 18.05 8.59
C HIS A 583 -22.02 18.81 9.81
N SER A 584 -20.71 18.76 10.09
CA SER A 584 -20.10 19.61 11.12
C SER A 584 -20.36 21.09 10.88
N TYR A 585 -20.26 21.58 9.65
CA TYR A 585 -20.60 22.96 9.31
C TYR A 585 -22.06 23.33 9.65
N LEU A 586 -23.01 22.43 9.41
CA LEU A 586 -24.41 22.65 9.78
C LEU A 586 -24.58 22.67 11.31
N GLN A 587 -23.96 21.73 12.01
CA GLN A 587 -24.01 21.64 13.48
C GLN A 587 -23.35 22.83 14.19
N LYS A 588 -22.21 23.30 13.67
CA LYS A 588 -21.52 24.54 14.08
C LYS A 588 -22.42 25.78 14.04
N ASN A 589 -23.41 25.79 13.14
CA ASN A 589 -24.34 26.90 12.93
C ASN A 589 -25.75 26.61 13.48
N LEU A 590 -25.96 25.51 14.21
CA LEU A 590 -27.27 25.04 14.71
C LEU A 590 -28.34 24.87 13.61
N ILE A 591 -27.95 24.36 12.45
CA ILE A 591 -28.83 24.10 11.30
C ILE A 591 -29.12 22.60 11.21
N PRO A 592 -30.39 22.14 11.32
CA PRO A 592 -30.73 20.74 11.09
C PRO A 592 -30.37 20.27 9.68
N PHE A 593 -29.87 19.05 9.56
CA PHE A 593 -29.57 18.42 8.26
C PHE A 593 -30.84 18.25 7.41
N GLU A 594 -31.99 18.07 8.05
CA GLU A 594 -33.32 17.90 7.45
C GLU A 594 -34.02 19.23 7.12
N SER A 595 -33.26 20.29 6.85
CA SER A 595 -33.79 21.65 6.64
C SER A 595 -33.64 22.18 5.22
N VAL A 596 -34.57 23.06 4.83
CA VAL A 596 -34.50 23.87 3.60
C VAL A 596 -33.26 24.78 3.62
N VAL A 597 -32.80 25.20 4.81
CA VAL A 597 -31.58 26.01 4.98
C VAL A 597 -30.34 25.20 4.62
N ALA A 598 -30.19 23.97 5.13
CA ALA A 598 -29.11 23.05 4.75
C ALA A 598 -29.11 22.77 3.23
N LYS A 599 -30.29 22.56 2.63
CA LYS A 599 -30.47 22.40 1.17
C LYS A 599 -30.00 23.62 0.39
N SER A 600 -30.36 24.83 0.84
CA SER A 600 -29.97 26.09 0.23
C SER A 600 -28.44 26.31 0.29
N ILE A 601 -27.83 26.07 1.45
CA ILE A 601 -26.38 26.14 1.65
C ILE A 601 -25.66 25.16 0.71
N ASN A 602 -26.07 23.89 0.70
CA ASN A 602 -25.53 22.86 -0.18
C ASN A 602 -25.59 23.27 -1.66
N THR A 603 -26.76 23.70 -2.13
CA THR A 603 -26.96 24.08 -3.53
C THR A 603 -26.13 25.30 -3.92
N ARG A 604 -26.05 26.32 -3.04
CA ARG A 604 -25.25 27.53 -3.27
C ARG A 604 -23.75 27.23 -3.28
N ALA A 605 -23.25 26.47 -2.31
CA ALA A 605 -21.83 26.17 -2.19
C ALA A 605 -21.34 25.33 -3.38
N PHE A 606 -22.04 24.26 -3.76
CA PHE A 606 -21.64 23.43 -4.90
C PHE A 606 -21.78 24.15 -6.24
N ARG A 607 -22.75 25.05 -6.40
CA ARG A 607 -22.83 25.94 -7.57
C ARG A 607 -21.61 26.84 -7.66
N TRP A 608 -21.30 27.58 -6.59
CA TRP A 608 -20.15 28.51 -6.57
C TRP A 608 -18.82 27.79 -6.80
N ILE A 609 -18.59 26.65 -6.13
CA ILE A 609 -17.40 25.81 -6.35
C ILE A 609 -17.28 25.42 -7.84
N ARG A 610 -18.39 25.13 -8.51
CA ARG A 610 -18.38 24.77 -9.94
C ARG A 610 -18.16 25.97 -10.86
N GLU A 611 -18.78 27.12 -10.58
CA GLU A 611 -18.57 28.37 -11.31
C GLU A 611 -17.08 28.79 -11.24
N GLN A 612 -16.48 28.70 -10.05
CA GLN A 612 -15.06 28.99 -9.84
C GLN A 612 -14.14 27.92 -10.44
N ALA A 613 -14.50 26.63 -10.42
CA ALA A 613 -13.74 25.58 -11.10
C ALA A 613 -13.72 25.73 -12.63
N ASP A 614 -14.86 26.10 -13.22
CA ASP A 614 -14.97 26.39 -14.66
C ASP A 614 -14.24 27.69 -15.03
N SER A 615 -14.30 28.72 -14.17
CA SER A 615 -13.49 29.94 -14.27
C SER A 615 -11.99 29.64 -14.23
N ALA A 616 -11.52 28.86 -13.25
CA ALA A 616 -10.13 28.47 -13.11
C ALA A 616 -9.62 27.64 -14.28
N SER A 617 -10.43 26.70 -14.79
CA SER A 617 -10.12 25.92 -15.98
C SER A 617 -9.90 26.79 -17.23
N ARG A 618 -10.76 27.77 -17.49
CA ARG A 618 -10.58 28.68 -18.65
C ARG A 618 -9.41 29.65 -18.46
N LYS A 619 -9.21 30.17 -17.24
CA LYS A 619 -8.03 30.99 -16.89
C LYS A 619 -6.74 30.19 -17.12
N LEU A 620 -6.65 28.94 -16.64
CA LEU A 620 -5.49 28.07 -16.85
C LEU A 620 -5.33 27.62 -18.31
N ALA A 621 -6.41 27.45 -19.07
CA ALA A 621 -6.32 27.15 -20.51
C ALA A 621 -5.72 28.31 -21.30
N ALA A 622 -6.14 29.55 -21.01
CA ALA A 622 -5.54 30.75 -21.59
C ALA A 622 -4.06 30.95 -21.20
N LEU A 623 -3.63 30.43 -20.05
CA LEU A 623 -2.25 30.54 -19.56
C LEU A 623 -1.33 29.36 -19.98
N ARG A 624 -1.89 28.18 -20.29
CA ARG A 624 -1.12 26.92 -20.44
C ARG A 624 -1.54 26.04 -21.63
N GLY A 625 -2.50 26.49 -22.44
CA GLY A 625 -3.20 25.67 -23.44
C GLY A 625 -4.32 24.83 -22.83
N ALA A 626 -5.34 24.53 -23.64
CA ALA A 626 -6.43 23.60 -23.29
C ALA A 626 -5.90 22.16 -23.12
N CYS A 627 -6.75 21.22 -22.68
CA CYS A 627 -6.41 19.79 -22.80
C CYS A 627 -6.64 19.30 -24.25
N PRO A 628 -5.81 18.39 -24.79
CA PRO A 628 -5.93 17.92 -26.18
C PRO A 628 -7.31 17.33 -26.53
N ASP A 629 -7.98 16.66 -25.59
CA ASP A 629 -9.35 16.15 -25.81
C ASP A 629 -10.39 17.27 -25.97
N ALA A 630 -10.13 18.48 -25.47
CA ALA A 630 -11.00 19.65 -25.66
C ALA A 630 -10.58 20.48 -26.89
N GLU A 631 -9.28 20.68 -27.08
CA GLU A 631 -8.68 21.48 -28.14
C GLU A 631 -9.03 20.96 -29.55
N GLU A 632 -8.96 19.63 -29.77
CA GLU A 632 -9.30 19.00 -31.06
C GLU A 632 -10.75 19.23 -31.51
N PHE A 633 -11.64 19.60 -30.59
CA PHE A 633 -13.05 19.90 -30.85
C PHE A 633 -13.38 21.39 -30.66
N GLY A 634 -12.36 22.25 -30.58
CA GLY A 634 -12.51 23.71 -30.50
C GLY A 634 -12.85 24.29 -29.12
N PHE A 635 -12.70 23.52 -28.03
CA PHE A 635 -13.03 23.96 -26.68
C PHE A 635 -11.78 24.42 -25.89
N ASN A 636 -11.82 25.65 -25.37
CA ASN A 636 -10.73 26.25 -24.59
C ASN A 636 -10.89 25.98 -23.08
N GLU A 637 -10.68 24.73 -22.65
CA GLU A 637 -10.81 24.29 -21.25
C GLU A 637 -9.58 23.46 -20.85
N ARG A 638 -9.04 23.67 -19.63
CA ARG A 638 -7.79 23.02 -19.18
C ARG A 638 -8.00 21.58 -18.69
N PHE A 639 -9.19 21.27 -18.19
CA PHE A 639 -9.52 19.97 -17.59
C PHE A 639 -10.85 19.45 -18.14
N SER A 640 -10.89 18.20 -18.62
CA SER A 640 -12.15 17.55 -19.01
C SER A 640 -13.08 17.36 -17.80
N TYR A 641 -12.57 16.84 -16.68
CA TYR A 641 -13.32 16.77 -15.44
C TYR A 641 -12.59 17.50 -14.30
N LYS A 642 -13.36 18.10 -13.40
CA LYS A 642 -12.91 19.09 -12.40
C LYS A 642 -13.34 18.76 -10.97
N LEU A 643 -14.57 18.29 -10.78
CA LEU A 643 -15.18 18.03 -9.46
C LEU A 643 -15.54 16.56 -9.28
N ALA A 644 -15.16 16.00 -8.13
CA ALA A 644 -15.50 14.63 -7.68
C ALA A 644 -15.51 14.59 -6.15
N VAL A 645 -16.58 14.07 -5.55
CA VAL A 645 -16.71 13.98 -4.08
C VAL A 645 -16.35 12.56 -3.62
N ALA A 646 -15.09 12.39 -3.20
CA ALA A 646 -14.56 11.12 -2.72
C ALA A 646 -14.88 10.85 -1.23
N PRO A 647 -14.68 9.62 -0.72
CA PRO A 647 -14.73 9.33 0.71
C PRO A 647 -13.52 9.94 1.41
N THR A 648 -13.73 10.79 2.42
CA THR A 648 -12.64 11.57 3.06
C THR A 648 -12.23 11.03 4.43
N ALA A 649 -12.57 9.77 4.75
CA ALA A 649 -12.59 9.24 6.12
C ALA A 649 -11.29 9.43 6.93
N SER A 650 -10.11 9.41 6.29
CA SER A 650 -8.85 9.69 6.98
C SER A 650 -8.61 11.20 7.20
N ILE A 651 -8.84 12.04 6.19
CA ILE A 651 -8.59 13.48 6.28
C ILE A 651 -9.66 14.24 7.10
N SER A 652 -10.88 13.71 7.17
CA SER A 652 -11.92 14.29 8.04
C SER A 652 -11.67 13.98 9.52
N VAL A 653 -11.11 12.81 9.86
CA VAL A 653 -10.61 12.53 11.23
C VAL A 653 -9.43 13.44 11.59
N ILE A 654 -8.51 13.70 10.66
CA ILE A 654 -7.42 14.68 10.85
C ILE A 654 -7.98 16.10 11.06
N GLY A 655 -9.02 16.47 10.30
CA GLY A 655 -9.75 17.74 10.46
C GLY A 655 -10.76 17.77 11.62
N ASN A 656 -10.87 16.69 12.41
CA ASN A 656 -11.88 16.48 13.46
C ASN A 656 -13.34 16.80 13.06
N THR A 657 -13.70 16.47 11.82
CA THR A 657 -14.90 16.94 11.13
C THR A 657 -15.68 15.79 10.46
N SER A 658 -16.95 16.02 10.11
CA SER A 658 -17.81 15.01 9.48
C SER A 658 -17.25 14.52 8.12
N PRO A 659 -17.30 13.22 7.80
CA PRO A 659 -16.73 12.69 6.58
C PRO A 659 -17.48 13.16 5.32
N SER A 660 -16.72 13.68 4.35
CA SER A 660 -17.20 14.04 3.01
C SER A 660 -18.44 14.95 3.06
N ILE A 661 -19.52 14.54 2.39
CA ILE A 661 -20.86 15.15 2.40
C ILE A 661 -21.83 14.47 3.38
N GLU A 662 -21.36 13.53 4.19
CA GLU A 662 -22.20 12.60 4.96
C GLU A 662 -22.52 13.12 6.37
N PRO A 663 -23.67 12.73 6.95
CA PRO A 663 -23.96 12.96 8.36
C PRO A 663 -23.00 12.19 9.29
N TRP A 664 -22.98 12.58 10.57
CA TRP A 664 -22.24 11.86 11.61
C TRP A 664 -22.98 10.54 11.91
N SER A 665 -22.29 9.40 11.81
CA SER A 665 -22.88 8.10 12.14
C SER A 665 -23.27 7.95 13.61
N THR A 666 -22.61 8.72 14.48
CA THR A 666 -22.84 8.80 15.94
C THR A 666 -22.18 10.09 16.46
N ASN A 667 -22.76 10.73 17.49
CA ASN A 667 -22.16 11.90 18.13
C ASN A 667 -21.09 11.57 19.19
N TYR A 668 -21.02 10.31 19.63
CA TYR A 668 -20.00 9.84 20.55
C TYR A 668 -19.66 8.38 20.24
N PHE A 669 -18.42 8.17 19.81
CA PHE A 669 -17.88 6.84 19.59
C PHE A 669 -16.52 6.69 20.25
N VAL A 670 -16.21 5.43 20.56
CA VAL A 670 -14.95 5.03 21.18
C VAL A 670 -14.00 4.60 20.06
N GLN A 671 -13.17 5.54 19.59
CA GLN A 671 -12.16 5.22 18.59
C GLN A 671 -10.99 4.52 19.29
N LYS A 672 -10.93 3.20 19.13
CA LYS A 672 -9.74 2.43 19.46
C LYS A 672 -8.61 2.88 18.54
N THR A 673 -7.65 3.59 19.12
CA THR A 673 -6.31 3.68 18.56
C THR A 673 -5.37 3.01 19.58
N LEU A 674 -4.11 3.45 19.65
CA LEU A 674 -2.98 2.56 19.90
C LEU A 674 -2.06 3.10 20.98
N SER A 675 -1.96 4.43 21.01
CA SER A 675 -1.81 5.21 22.24
C SER A 675 -3.03 5.10 23.19
N GLY A 676 -4.10 4.39 22.81
CA GLY A 676 -5.22 4.09 23.70
C GLY A 676 -6.60 4.06 23.06
N THR A 677 -7.60 3.81 23.91
CA THR A 677 -9.02 3.82 23.57
C THR A 677 -9.58 5.23 23.78
N PHE A 678 -9.74 6.01 22.70
CA PHE A 678 -10.09 7.43 22.78
C PHE A 678 -11.58 7.70 22.62
N ALA A 679 -12.12 8.52 23.52
CA ALA A 679 -13.48 9.02 23.46
C ALA A 679 -13.59 10.15 22.41
N VAL A 680 -14.03 9.82 21.20
CA VAL A 680 -14.25 10.83 20.14
C VAL A 680 -15.69 11.34 20.25
N ARG A 681 -15.79 12.55 20.81
CA ARG A 681 -17.03 13.29 21.05
C ARG A 681 -17.19 14.37 19.98
N ASN A 682 -18.39 14.52 19.44
CA ASN A 682 -18.74 15.58 18.50
C ASN A 682 -18.38 16.96 19.09
N PRO A 683 -17.47 17.75 18.48
CA PRO A 683 -16.99 19.02 19.06
C PRO A 683 -18.09 20.04 19.29
N HIS A 684 -19.07 20.12 18.37
CA HIS A 684 -20.16 21.10 18.46
C HIS A 684 -21.17 20.70 19.54
N LEU A 685 -21.47 19.39 19.66
CA LEU A 685 -22.30 18.88 20.77
C LEU A 685 -21.62 19.10 22.12
N LYS A 686 -20.29 18.89 22.21
CA LYS A 686 -19.56 19.16 23.45
C LYS A 686 -19.64 20.63 23.84
N ASN A 687 -19.46 21.55 22.90
CA ASN A 687 -19.57 22.98 23.16
C ASN A 687 -20.98 23.36 23.62
N LEU A 688 -22.04 22.75 23.05
CA LEU A 688 -23.42 22.95 23.48
C LEU A 688 -23.66 22.44 24.91
N LEU A 689 -23.27 21.20 25.20
CA LEU A 689 -23.39 20.60 26.53
C LEU A 689 -22.60 21.40 27.57
N ALA A 690 -21.41 21.91 27.23
CA ALA A 690 -20.63 22.76 28.12
C ALA A 690 -21.33 24.10 28.42
N ALA A 691 -21.92 24.74 27.40
CA ALA A 691 -22.68 25.98 27.56
C ALA A 691 -23.96 25.80 28.42
N GLN A 692 -24.59 24.61 28.37
CA GLN A 692 -25.73 24.25 29.22
C GLN A 692 -25.34 23.73 30.62
N GLY A 693 -24.05 23.60 30.95
CA GLY A 693 -23.59 23.01 32.22
C GLY A 693 -23.80 21.49 32.32
N ARG A 694 -23.88 20.80 31.17
CA ARG A 694 -24.21 19.37 31.01
C ARG A 694 -23.09 18.52 30.36
N ASP A 695 -21.87 19.06 30.20
CA ASP A 695 -20.68 18.28 29.78
C ASP A 695 -20.15 17.39 30.93
N THR A 696 -21.02 16.52 31.47
CA THR A 696 -20.68 15.55 32.53
C THR A 696 -20.45 14.17 31.94
N GLN A 697 -19.65 13.35 32.62
CA GLN A 697 -19.37 11.98 32.16
C GLN A 697 -20.65 11.13 32.06
N GLU A 698 -21.60 11.34 32.98
CA GLU A 698 -22.90 10.65 33.02
C GLU A 698 -23.74 10.91 31.76
N VAL A 699 -23.75 12.15 31.25
CA VAL A 699 -24.44 12.51 30.00
C VAL A 699 -23.79 11.82 28.81
N TRP A 700 -22.45 11.79 28.74
CA TRP A 700 -21.75 11.08 27.66
C TRP A 700 -21.93 9.56 27.74
N ASP A 701 -21.95 8.96 28.92
CA ASP A 701 -22.22 7.53 29.07
C ASP A 701 -23.67 7.19 28.73
N SER A 702 -24.62 8.11 28.98
CA SER A 702 -26.01 8.02 28.52
C SER A 702 -26.12 8.09 26.99
N ILE A 703 -25.41 9.02 26.34
CA ILE A 703 -25.30 9.10 24.88
C ILE A 703 -24.70 7.81 24.29
N LEU A 704 -23.64 7.26 24.91
CA LEU A 704 -22.98 6.04 24.45
C LEU A 704 -23.90 4.80 24.54
N LYS A 705 -24.67 4.69 25.63
CA LYS A 705 -25.69 3.62 25.81
C LYS A 705 -26.77 3.69 24.73
N ASN A 706 -27.16 4.90 24.32
CA ASN A 706 -28.13 5.13 23.23
C ASN A 706 -27.44 5.24 21.86
N HIS A 707 -26.36 4.47 21.65
CA HIS A 707 -25.61 4.35 20.38
C HIS A 707 -25.06 5.66 19.77
N GLY A 708 -24.96 6.74 20.55
CA GLY A 708 -24.57 8.07 20.06
C GLY A 708 -25.72 9.04 19.78
N SER A 709 -26.96 8.62 20.06
CA SER A 709 -28.15 9.46 20.03
C SER A 709 -28.15 10.50 21.15
N VAL A 710 -28.90 11.58 20.93
CA VAL A 710 -29.22 12.60 21.94
C VAL A 710 -30.74 12.80 22.11
N GLN A 711 -31.58 12.05 21.39
CA GLN A 711 -33.02 12.29 21.33
C GLN A 711 -33.71 12.09 22.69
N HIS A 712 -33.16 11.18 23.51
CA HIS A 712 -33.57 10.85 24.86
C HIS A 712 -33.11 11.83 25.95
N LEU A 713 -32.39 12.90 25.60
CA LEU A 713 -31.94 13.90 26.57
C LEU A 713 -33.02 14.98 26.74
N ASP A 714 -33.83 14.86 27.79
CA ASP A 714 -35.00 15.73 28.05
C ASP A 714 -34.65 17.22 28.28
N PHE A 715 -33.39 17.54 28.54
CA PHE A 715 -32.92 18.92 28.72
C PHE A 715 -32.48 19.61 27.42
N LEU A 716 -32.38 18.89 26.29
CA LEU A 716 -32.12 19.48 24.97
C LEU A 716 -33.42 19.92 24.31
N MET A 717 -33.40 21.06 23.63
CA MET A 717 -34.51 21.53 22.81
C MET A 717 -34.67 20.67 21.55
N ASP A 718 -35.90 20.58 21.00
CA ASP A 718 -36.16 19.80 19.77
C ASP A 718 -35.27 20.22 18.59
N LEU A 719 -34.98 21.53 18.45
CA LEU A 719 -34.03 22.03 17.45
C LEU A 719 -32.60 21.50 17.66
N GLU A 720 -32.16 21.39 18.91
CA GLU A 720 -30.83 20.84 19.24
C GLU A 720 -30.78 19.34 18.95
N LYS A 721 -31.86 18.61 19.29
CA LYS A 721 -32.05 17.20 18.94
C LYS A 721 -32.05 16.97 17.42
N ASP A 722 -32.71 17.83 16.65
CA ASP A 722 -32.74 17.81 15.18
C ASP A 722 -31.36 18.11 14.55
N VAL A 723 -30.58 19.03 15.13
CA VAL A 723 -29.21 19.35 14.71
C VAL A 723 -28.25 18.18 14.97
N PHE A 724 -28.45 17.45 16.07
CA PHE A 724 -27.58 16.35 16.50
C PHE A 724 -28.16 14.95 16.22
N LYS A 725 -29.13 14.82 15.30
CA LYS A 725 -29.53 13.52 14.73
C LYS A 725 -28.33 12.79 14.10
N THR A 726 -28.21 11.51 14.40
CA THR A 726 -27.23 10.60 13.81
C THR A 726 -27.68 10.13 12.42
N ALA A 727 -26.75 9.58 11.63
CA ALA A 727 -27.01 9.16 10.26
C ALA A 727 -28.19 8.18 10.07
N PHE A 728 -28.51 7.38 11.09
CA PHE A 728 -29.64 6.43 11.08
C PHE A 728 -30.97 7.07 11.49
N GLU A 729 -30.95 8.13 12.29
CA GLU A 729 -32.15 8.86 12.74
C GLU A 729 -32.67 9.85 11.69
N LEU A 730 -31.85 10.19 10.70
CA LEU A 730 -32.20 11.06 9.58
C LEU A 730 -33.03 10.33 8.52
N ASP A 731 -34.06 11.01 8.01
CA ASP A 731 -34.77 10.60 6.80
C ASP A 731 -33.83 10.66 5.58
N GLN A 732 -33.48 9.49 5.08
CA GLN A 732 -32.57 9.31 3.94
C GLN A 732 -33.09 9.98 2.66
N ARG A 733 -34.37 10.36 2.57
CA ARG A 733 -34.89 11.20 1.48
C ARG A 733 -34.24 12.59 1.46
N TRP A 734 -33.78 13.13 2.60
CA TRP A 734 -32.96 14.36 2.69
C TRP A 734 -31.51 14.12 2.30
N VAL A 735 -30.89 13.03 2.75
CA VAL A 735 -29.52 12.62 2.35
C VAL A 735 -29.44 12.51 0.81
N LEU A 736 -30.40 11.81 0.20
CA LEU A 736 -30.59 11.77 -1.25
C LEU A 736 -30.89 13.14 -1.84
N GLN A 737 -31.75 13.96 -1.23
CA GLN A 737 -32.11 15.27 -1.78
C GLN A 737 -30.88 16.18 -1.90
N HIS A 738 -30.07 16.29 -0.85
CA HIS A 738 -28.84 17.08 -0.91
C HIS A 738 -27.86 16.55 -1.95
N ALA A 739 -27.74 15.22 -2.10
CA ALA A 739 -26.92 14.62 -3.15
C ALA A 739 -27.44 14.93 -4.56
N ILE A 740 -28.76 14.87 -4.77
CA ILE A 740 -29.44 15.20 -6.03
C ILE A 740 -29.23 16.69 -6.37
N ASP A 741 -29.47 17.58 -5.40
CA ASP A 741 -29.34 19.03 -5.60
C ASP A 741 -27.92 19.48 -5.96
N ARG A 742 -26.89 18.76 -5.48
CA ARG A 742 -25.48 19.05 -5.80
C ARG A 742 -24.94 18.32 -7.03
N GLN A 743 -25.59 17.23 -7.47
CA GLN A 743 -25.11 16.41 -8.59
C GLN A 743 -24.94 17.15 -9.93
N PRO A 744 -25.81 18.11 -10.34
CA PRO A 744 -25.64 18.86 -11.58
C PRO A 744 -24.32 19.64 -11.66
N TYR A 745 -23.82 20.12 -10.51
CA TYR A 745 -22.58 20.90 -10.45
C TYR A 745 -21.35 19.97 -10.52
N ILE A 746 -21.40 18.80 -9.87
CA ILE A 746 -20.32 17.80 -9.86
C ILE A 746 -20.26 17.08 -11.22
N CYS A 747 -19.16 17.27 -11.97
CA CYS A 747 -19.02 16.66 -13.29
C CYS A 747 -18.66 15.16 -13.25
N GLN A 748 -17.90 14.69 -12.25
CA GLN A 748 -17.75 13.26 -11.95
C GLN A 748 -18.86 12.77 -10.99
N GLY A 749 -18.63 11.71 -10.22
CA GLY A 749 -19.54 11.18 -9.21
C GLY A 749 -19.35 11.75 -7.80
N GLN A 750 -20.17 11.26 -6.87
CA GLN A 750 -20.05 11.47 -5.42
C GLN A 750 -20.24 10.12 -4.71
N SER A 751 -19.38 9.80 -3.74
CA SER A 751 -19.48 8.56 -2.95
C SER A 751 -20.55 8.73 -1.88
N LEU A 752 -21.79 8.34 -2.21
CA LEU A 752 -22.96 8.49 -1.35
C LEU A 752 -23.36 7.17 -0.68
N ASN A 753 -23.22 7.08 0.65
CA ASN A 753 -23.81 6.00 1.43
C ASN A 753 -25.29 6.29 1.78
N LEU A 754 -26.04 5.24 2.09
CA LEU A 754 -27.38 5.31 2.71
C LEU A 754 -27.36 4.55 4.05
N PHE A 755 -28.11 5.01 5.04
CA PHE A 755 -28.16 4.46 6.40
C PHE A 755 -29.59 4.02 6.72
N LEU A 756 -29.81 2.74 7.01
CA LEU A 756 -31.16 2.16 7.16
C LEU A 756 -31.20 1.11 8.27
N TYR A 757 -32.36 0.93 8.91
CA TYR A 757 -32.58 -0.19 9.82
C TYR A 757 -32.92 -1.48 9.04
N GLY A 758 -32.61 -2.65 9.62
CA GLY A 758 -32.77 -3.95 8.95
C GLY A 758 -34.22 -4.37 8.67
N ASP A 759 -35.18 -3.76 9.36
CA ASP A 759 -36.63 -3.95 9.24
C ASP A 759 -37.30 -2.94 8.27
N VAL A 760 -36.51 -2.12 7.58
CA VAL A 760 -36.99 -1.06 6.68
C VAL A 760 -38.04 -1.55 5.68
N GLN A 761 -39.15 -0.83 5.59
CA GLN A 761 -40.25 -1.16 4.67
C GLN A 761 -39.76 -1.26 3.22
N LYS A 762 -40.01 -2.41 2.56
CA LYS A 762 -39.57 -2.68 1.17
C LYS A 762 -40.00 -1.58 0.18
N LYS A 763 -41.16 -0.95 0.39
CA LYS A 763 -41.60 0.21 -0.40
C LYS A 763 -40.65 1.39 -0.23
N TYR A 764 -40.38 1.82 1.00
CA TYR A 764 -39.46 2.94 1.25
C TYR A 764 -38.05 2.67 0.72
N LEU A 765 -37.54 1.43 0.88
CA LEU A 765 -36.26 1.01 0.27
C LEU A 765 -36.27 1.16 -1.26
N ASN A 766 -37.36 0.75 -1.94
CA ASN A 766 -37.54 0.97 -3.37
C ASN A 766 -37.58 2.47 -3.72
N ASP A 767 -38.43 3.23 -3.02
CA ASP A 767 -38.70 4.64 -3.33
C ASP A 767 -37.44 5.51 -3.18
N LEU A 768 -36.53 5.17 -2.25
CA LEU A 768 -35.19 5.77 -2.16
C LEU A 768 -34.34 5.49 -3.41
N HIS A 769 -34.33 4.25 -3.91
CA HIS A 769 -33.50 3.87 -5.06
C HIS A 769 -34.09 4.35 -6.40
N ILE A 770 -35.41 4.45 -6.50
CA ILE A 770 -36.10 5.13 -7.62
C ILE A 770 -35.78 6.63 -7.59
N LYS A 771 -35.95 7.31 -6.44
CA LYS A 771 -35.62 8.74 -6.27
C LYS A 771 -34.16 9.05 -6.63
N ALA A 772 -33.22 8.16 -6.30
CA ALA A 772 -31.82 8.30 -6.67
C ALA A 772 -31.59 8.31 -8.19
N TRP A 773 -32.30 7.45 -8.94
CA TRP A 773 -32.25 7.39 -10.39
C TRP A 773 -32.96 8.58 -11.06
N GLU A 774 -34.20 8.87 -10.64
CA GLU A 774 -35.01 9.99 -11.16
C GLU A 774 -34.34 11.35 -10.90
N GLY A 775 -33.70 11.50 -9.74
CA GLY A 775 -32.89 12.66 -9.38
C GLY A 775 -31.54 12.75 -10.11
N GLY A 776 -31.25 11.85 -11.06
CA GLY A 776 -30.08 11.94 -11.93
C GLY A 776 -28.73 11.68 -11.25
N LEU A 777 -28.70 10.97 -10.11
CA LEU A 777 -27.44 10.54 -9.51
C LEU A 777 -26.67 9.63 -10.46
N LYS A 778 -25.33 9.67 -10.38
CA LYS A 778 -24.46 8.84 -11.23
C LYS A 778 -24.15 7.48 -10.61
N GLY A 779 -24.35 7.35 -9.30
CA GLY A 779 -24.25 6.08 -8.59
C GLY A 779 -24.62 6.19 -7.11
N LEU A 780 -24.65 5.03 -6.44
CA LEU A 780 -24.83 4.86 -5.00
C LEU A 780 -23.76 3.90 -4.49
N TYR A 781 -23.16 4.22 -3.34
CA TYR A 781 -22.11 3.44 -2.70
C TYR A 781 -22.74 2.41 -1.74
N TYR A 782 -22.24 2.27 -0.50
CA TYR A 782 -22.77 1.32 0.46
C TYR A 782 -24.20 1.66 0.92
N VAL A 783 -24.97 0.62 1.22
CA VAL A 783 -26.02 0.70 2.26
C VAL A 783 -25.39 0.26 3.58
N ARG A 784 -25.54 1.08 4.63
CA ARG A 784 -25.18 0.76 6.00
C ARG A 784 -26.46 0.32 6.71
N SER A 785 -26.59 -0.98 6.96
CA SER A 785 -27.72 -1.56 7.68
C SER A 785 -27.33 -2.05 9.07
N THR A 786 -28.18 -1.80 10.07
CA THR A 786 -28.05 -2.39 11.40
C THR A 786 -28.68 -3.78 11.44
N SER A 787 -28.02 -4.74 12.11
CA SER A 787 -28.57 -6.09 12.26
C SER A 787 -29.53 -6.15 13.46
N ILE A 788 -30.61 -6.92 13.34
CA ILE A 788 -31.61 -7.10 14.40
C ILE A 788 -30.97 -7.65 15.70
N LYS A 789 -29.91 -8.48 15.58
CA LYS A 789 -29.19 -9.06 16.73
C LYS A 789 -28.26 -8.09 17.48
N THR A 790 -28.11 -6.84 17.05
CA THR A 790 -27.13 -5.90 17.64
C THR A 790 -27.62 -5.23 18.94
N ILE A 791 -28.81 -5.59 19.42
CA ILE A 791 -29.51 -4.91 20.52
C ILE A 791 -29.26 -5.61 21.88
N ASP A 792 -29.11 -6.94 21.91
CA ASP A 792 -29.26 -7.72 23.17
C ASP A 792 -27.97 -8.09 23.92
N ASN A 793 -26.78 -7.90 23.32
CA ASN A 793 -25.53 -8.44 23.89
C ASN A 793 -24.91 -7.57 25.00
N SER A 794 -25.54 -7.53 26.18
CA SER A 794 -25.04 -6.86 27.39
C SER A 794 -24.87 -7.78 28.62
N GLY A 795 -24.00 -8.78 28.50
CA GLY A 795 -23.37 -9.48 29.63
C GLY A 795 -24.18 -10.63 30.25
N GLY A 796 -23.63 -11.84 30.19
CA GLY A 796 -24.21 -13.04 30.81
C GLY A 796 -23.47 -14.31 30.40
N SER A 797 -23.51 -15.30 31.29
CA SER A 797 -22.97 -16.66 31.20
C SER A 797 -22.98 -17.38 29.84
N THR A 798 -22.03 -18.30 29.68
CA THR A 798 -22.09 -19.38 28.68
C THR A 798 -23.27 -20.31 28.95
N GLU A 799 -24.23 -20.40 28.02
CA GLU A 799 -24.98 -21.64 27.73
C GLU A 799 -25.76 -21.56 26.40
N ASP A 800 -26.03 -22.73 25.84
CA ASP A 800 -26.90 -23.12 24.72
C ASP A 800 -26.95 -22.33 23.38
N CYS A 801 -26.58 -23.06 22.32
CA CYS A 801 -26.74 -22.67 20.93
C CYS A 801 -28.12 -23.11 20.37
N LEU A 802 -29.05 -22.17 20.21
CA LEU A 802 -30.36 -22.34 19.54
C LEU A 802 -30.28 -22.60 18.00
N ALA A 803 -29.20 -23.25 17.54
CA ALA A 803 -29.07 -23.83 16.20
C ALA A 803 -28.66 -25.32 16.26
N CYS A 804 -28.69 -25.93 17.45
CA CYS A 804 -28.53 -27.36 17.69
C CYS A 804 -29.83 -28.04 18.16
N GLN A 805 -30.97 -27.35 18.01
CA GLN A 805 -32.35 -27.84 18.05
C GLN A 805 -33.04 -27.38 16.76
#